data_AF-A0A8H7PZJ4-F1
#
_entry.id   AF-A0A8H7PZJ4-F1
#
_cell.length_a   1.000
_cell.length_b   1.000
_cell.length_c   1.000
_cell.angle_alpha   90.00
_cell.angle_beta   90.00
_cell.angle_gamma   90.00
#
_symmetry.space_group_name_H-M   'P 1'
#
loop_
_entity.id
_entity.type
_entity.pdbx_description
1 polymer ?
#
loop_
_entity_poly.entity_id
_entity_poly.type
_entity_poly.pdbx_seq_one_letter_code
_entity_poly.pdbx_strand_id
1 'polypeptide(L)'
;MSKEAILQLLQDSKYEDALNIVRSEEDVSDDAILKEQWSIWQSAHEPISEDRAIPLLKRINDKPWVLTQCIKCTFDDPKVQKDVLDLGITLTEPEVDKIIKDTVLNVQDAAQVQKRLNDPTYEITAELSVNDISWIYSRLCLLQYSDRLKTFEDIWVTTSTDFSTGGGDTSSQPSSADMSKSASLDSVDKSMVDDTESSEKKTFGHEFQSFRDTSLVAQAIQYARTENFEALDILFYRHGSEILPYRLQILSQVPETSDLTRCSIPRVALPKSNSEQLQEHIWEEAPWRKDADLVEHPKLRQYIKGLQKIQDLNANELEDTLEPTPYPAPADIISQWYIERARRIDEFTGLTSNALKFIQYASMMHVPNLQELENNLEFLCKLLYGTGITRETEAILSDLDLKKFEVMDPYEVLELSLEGTSVSRIVLDLKTFALPWLQLVDNRKSGMVDEEGDVQMQEQDESEESGQAMLYRWTLSVAESHLDWCCVTLESSKPTMQEEDRIIKEDLALSRIALAILYTNDDGSQVDLMARIFECLPLFDLDSIESDTEENIDLHALSETLTAHGFFAALQQLKERELSTLMDGLQVHLSSAEILWRYELNVPLRWYLRSADNYDMQKQLCLRLATQVVSNAERKGSKYMSDDDWTGLLVDIMDLYNNGTGVLGAMSQEEIFEIYWKALLRCGKFKLAKDSLLPKYGETTISINKAQQLVVDAEREYFDNAVSGNMYSGNMKLAAECLKVVPPNQLIQQEMNLIEATHHLTTEFNVFYRPGIPIMPMQVRQSKNRLELISRLLASNPGAYRKSARIIDLAKKLGLQNDKTTEIRVLNMLSAAALAEEDYETSYRLCKNTLTQVLESEAEIHNSKLKAEMKEITWSSCFQLGKLDVYTDKTKRLELLAMALVLCPADRLSENLAAWRKLEAVAEREADKHSLPSSSSGNWDTVTNLLQSGLQGQRNLAKLLSDEAGNLISNKEPTQAQADKMRKRDLLKNTVSKWLFD
;
A
#
# COMPACT_ATOMS: atom_id res chain seq x y z
N MET A 1 16.19 -103.37 35.73
CA MET A 1 16.11 -102.50 36.93
C MET A 1 16.91 -101.21 36.77
N SER A 2 17.71 -101.03 35.71
CA SER A 2 18.65 -99.91 35.64
C SER A 2 18.07 -98.61 35.10
N LYS A 3 17.25 -98.61 34.04
CA LYS A 3 16.85 -97.35 33.36
C LYS A 3 16.00 -96.39 34.22
N GLU A 4 14.99 -96.90 34.93
CA GLU A 4 14.11 -96.09 35.79
C GLU A 4 14.83 -95.61 37.06
N ALA A 5 15.69 -96.44 37.66
CA ALA A 5 16.50 -96.06 38.83
C ALA A 5 17.54 -94.99 38.48
N ILE A 6 18.16 -95.10 37.29
CA ILE A 6 19.07 -94.08 36.77
C ILE A 6 18.32 -92.77 36.50
N LEU A 7 17.14 -92.80 35.87
CA LEU A 7 16.31 -91.60 35.64
C LEU A 7 15.87 -90.91 36.94
N GLN A 8 15.54 -91.69 37.97
CA GLN A 8 15.14 -91.15 39.28
C GLN A 8 16.35 -90.56 40.03
N LEU A 9 17.53 -91.20 39.95
CA LEU A 9 18.78 -90.65 40.50
C LEU A 9 19.24 -89.38 39.76
N LEU A 10 18.98 -89.30 38.46
CA LEU A 10 19.22 -88.10 37.64
C LEU A 10 18.28 -86.95 38.04
N GLN A 11 17.00 -87.22 38.29
CA GLN A 11 16.04 -86.23 38.80
C GLN A 11 16.36 -85.75 40.22
N ASP A 12 16.89 -86.65 41.06
CA ASP A 12 17.33 -86.36 42.44
C ASP A 12 18.72 -85.67 42.53
N SER A 13 19.32 -85.30 41.40
CA SER A 13 20.66 -84.68 41.30
C SER A 13 21.82 -85.54 41.86
N LYS A 14 21.68 -86.86 41.93
CA LYS A 14 22.70 -87.81 42.40
C LYS A 14 23.48 -88.44 41.25
N TYR A 15 24.21 -87.60 40.53
CA TYR A 15 24.85 -87.94 39.26
C TYR A 15 26.02 -88.94 39.39
N GLU A 16 26.85 -88.81 40.42
CA GLU A 16 27.99 -89.73 40.63
C GLU A 16 27.52 -91.13 41.05
N ASP A 17 26.38 -91.24 41.75
CA ASP A 17 25.77 -92.53 42.07
C ASP A 17 25.20 -93.22 40.82
N ALA A 18 24.58 -92.44 39.92
CA ALA A 18 24.12 -92.92 38.62
C ALA A 18 25.29 -93.39 37.71
N LEU A 19 26.41 -92.66 37.70
CA LEU A 19 27.64 -93.03 36.97
C LEU A 19 28.29 -94.31 37.53
N ASN A 20 28.31 -94.47 38.86
CA ASN A 20 28.85 -95.68 39.49
C ASN A 20 28.00 -96.92 39.19
N ILE A 21 26.68 -96.76 39.06
CA ILE A 21 25.77 -97.86 38.66
C ILE A 21 25.98 -98.24 37.19
N VAL A 22 26.13 -97.27 36.29
CA VAL A 22 26.37 -97.57 34.87
C VAL A 22 27.73 -98.19 34.61
N ARG A 23 28.78 -97.78 35.32
CA ARG A 23 30.10 -98.45 35.26
C ARG A 23 30.08 -99.91 35.70
N SER A 24 29.01 -100.34 36.39
CA SER A 24 28.80 -101.74 36.78
C SER A 24 28.01 -102.57 35.75
N GLU A 25 27.40 -101.93 34.74
CA GLU A 25 26.66 -102.56 33.65
C GLU A 25 27.42 -102.35 32.32
N GLU A 26 27.97 -103.43 31.73
CA GLU A 26 28.88 -103.37 30.57
C GLU A 26 28.30 -102.77 29.25
N ASP A 27 27.01 -102.41 29.21
CA ASP A 27 26.28 -102.06 27.98
C ASP A 27 25.76 -100.60 27.90
N VAL A 28 26.02 -99.75 28.91
CA VAL A 28 25.56 -98.34 28.90
C VAL A 28 26.76 -97.39 28.87
N SER A 29 26.82 -96.55 27.85
CA SER A 29 27.89 -95.55 27.72
C SER A 29 27.77 -94.46 28.78
N ASP A 30 28.88 -94.15 29.48
CA ASP A 30 29.01 -93.01 30.40
C ASP A 30 28.48 -91.70 29.77
N ASP A 31 28.60 -91.54 28.45
CA ASP A 31 28.11 -90.38 27.70
C ASP A 31 26.58 -90.21 27.81
N ALA A 32 25.79 -91.29 27.89
CA ALA A 32 24.33 -91.17 27.93
C ALA A 32 23.85 -90.49 29.23
N ILE A 33 24.49 -90.78 30.36
CA ILE A 33 24.17 -90.14 31.65
C ILE A 33 24.64 -88.69 31.65
N LEU A 34 25.86 -88.44 31.18
CA LEU A 34 26.43 -87.09 31.14
C LEU A 34 25.62 -86.16 30.24
N LYS A 35 25.09 -86.66 29.11
CA LYS A 35 24.18 -85.92 28.22
C LYS A 35 22.82 -85.62 28.87
N GLU A 36 22.24 -86.58 29.57
CA GLU A 36 20.98 -86.37 30.32
C GLU A 36 21.17 -85.38 31.47
N GLN A 37 22.28 -85.47 32.21
CA GLN A 37 22.65 -84.49 33.24
C GLN A 37 22.74 -83.08 32.67
N TRP A 38 23.35 -82.92 31.49
CA TRP A 38 23.42 -81.65 30.78
C TRP A 38 22.03 -81.13 30.35
N SER A 39 21.17 -82.01 29.81
CA SER A 39 19.81 -81.65 29.37
C SER A 39 18.91 -81.21 30.52
N ILE A 40 18.97 -81.90 31.66
CA ILE A 40 18.19 -81.53 32.86
C ILE A 40 18.64 -80.15 33.37
N TRP A 41 19.94 -79.90 33.37
CA TRP A 41 20.50 -78.63 33.84
C TRP A 41 20.08 -77.44 32.99
N GLN A 42 20.07 -77.59 31.66
CA GLN A 42 19.54 -76.57 30.75
C GLN A 42 18.06 -76.28 30.98
N SER A 43 17.26 -77.33 31.25
CA SER A 43 15.82 -77.16 31.50
C SER A 43 15.50 -76.47 32.83
N ALA A 44 16.41 -76.55 33.81
CA ALA A 44 16.22 -76.03 35.16
C ALA A 44 16.45 -74.50 35.28
N HIS A 45 16.98 -73.82 34.25
CA HIS A 45 17.27 -72.38 34.25
C HIS A 45 18.13 -71.90 35.45
N GLU A 46 18.93 -72.78 36.04
CA GLU A 46 19.84 -72.41 37.15
C GLU A 46 21.08 -71.69 36.62
N PRO A 47 21.65 -70.71 37.35
CA PRO A 47 22.87 -70.03 36.94
C PRO A 47 24.04 -71.02 36.87
N ILE A 48 24.61 -71.11 35.66
CA ILE A 48 25.63 -72.07 35.29
C ILE A 48 27.01 -71.45 35.58
N SER A 49 27.80 -72.08 36.45
CA SER A 49 29.17 -71.66 36.75
C SER A 49 30.21 -72.40 35.91
N GLU A 50 31.35 -71.73 35.66
CA GLU A 50 32.51 -72.24 34.92
C GLU A 50 32.98 -73.62 35.44
N ASP A 51 33.05 -73.75 36.77
CA ASP A 51 33.49 -74.96 37.48
C ASP A 51 32.65 -76.21 37.22
N ARG A 52 31.45 -76.07 36.64
CA ARG A 52 30.51 -77.18 36.39
C ARG A 52 30.37 -77.50 34.90
N ALA A 53 30.30 -76.49 34.04
CA ALA A 53 30.03 -76.69 32.61
C ALA A 53 31.19 -77.37 31.87
N ILE A 54 32.40 -76.83 31.99
CA ILE A 54 33.57 -77.26 31.21
C ILE A 54 34.03 -78.68 31.60
N PRO A 55 34.13 -79.05 32.89
CA PRO A 55 34.58 -80.40 33.27
C PRO A 55 33.61 -81.49 32.80
N LEU A 56 32.31 -81.20 32.76
CA LEU A 56 31.29 -82.12 32.29
C LEU A 56 31.41 -82.34 30.78
N LEU A 57 31.49 -81.27 29.98
CA LEU A 57 31.65 -81.37 28.52
C LEU A 57 32.95 -82.08 28.12
N LYS A 58 34.05 -81.89 28.87
CA LYS A 58 35.32 -82.59 28.62
C LYS A 58 35.25 -84.11 28.87
N ARG A 59 34.37 -84.57 29.77
CA ARG A 59 34.20 -86.00 30.11
C ARG A 59 33.44 -86.79 29.03
N ILE A 60 32.74 -86.11 28.12
CA ILE A 60 31.94 -86.74 27.06
C ILE A 60 32.83 -87.12 25.86
N ASN A 61 32.70 -88.36 25.38
CA ASN A 61 33.49 -88.88 24.26
C ASN A 61 32.90 -88.52 22.89
N ASP A 62 31.57 -88.38 22.78
CA ASP A 62 30.87 -87.94 21.57
C ASP A 62 31.17 -86.46 21.23
N LYS A 63 32.26 -86.22 20.49
CA LYS A 63 32.72 -84.89 20.10
C LYS A 63 31.73 -84.13 19.21
N PRO A 64 31.10 -84.73 18.17
CA PRO A 64 30.06 -84.05 17.40
C PRO A 64 28.88 -83.54 18.25
N TRP A 65 28.46 -84.32 19.26
CA TRP A 65 27.43 -83.87 20.20
C TRP A 65 27.91 -82.69 21.06
N VAL A 66 29.13 -82.75 21.60
CA VAL A 66 29.72 -81.65 22.39
C VAL A 66 29.80 -80.36 21.56
N LEU A 67 30.25 -80.44 20.31
CA LEU A 67 30.29 -79.30 19.40
C LEU A 67 28.90 -78.71 19.14
N THR A 68 27.89 -79.57 18.97
CA THR A 68 26.50 -79.12 18.81
C THR A 68 26.01 -78.35 20.04
N GLN A 69 26.41 -78.76 21.26
CA GLN A 69 26.08 -78.02 22.48
C GLN A 69 26.85 -76.70 22.57
N CYS A 70 28.15 -76.69 22.26
CA CYS A 70 28.94 -75.44 22.23
C CYS A 70 28.36 -74.38 21.27
N ILE A 71 27.71 -74.81 20.18
CA ILE A 71 27.08 -73.92 19.20
C ILE A 71 25.68 -73.48 19.65
N LYS A 72 24.84 -74.40 20.14
CA LYS A 72 23.43 -74.09 20.44
C LYS A 72 23.23 -73.33 21.73
N CYS A 73 24.00 -73.64 22.76
CA CYS A 73 23.75 -73.16 24.12
C CYS A 73 24.17 -71.71 24.33
N THR A 74 23.40 -71.00 25.14
CA THR A 74 23.72 -69.65 25.61
C THR A 74 23.66 -69.59 27.14
N PHE A 75 24.53 -68.79 27.75
CA PHE A 75 24.67 -68.64 29.19
C PHE A 75 24.62 -67.16 29.58
N ASP A 76 24.07 -66.87 30.77
CA ASP A 76 23.97 -65.50 31.29
C ASP A 76 25.29 -64.93 31.83
N ASP A 77 26.24 -65.80 32.19
CA ASP A 77 27.60 -65.37 32.55
C ASP A 77 28.48 -65.32 31.28
N PRO A 78 28.96 -64.13 30.86
CA PRO A 78 29.80 -63.99 29.68
C PRO A 78 31.08 -64.82 29.73
N LYS A 79 31.65 -65.02 30.93
CA LYS A 79 32.86 -65.84 31.10
C LYS A 79 32.60 -67.30 30.76
N VAL A 80 31.50 -67.85 31.25
CA VAL A 80 31.11 -69.23 30.98
C VAL A 80 30.77 -69.43 29.51
N GLN A 81 30.11 -68.45 28.89
CA GLN A 81 29.85 -68.44 27.45
C GLN A 81 31.15 -68.50 26.65
N LYS A 82 32.14 -67.68 27.02
CA LYS A 82 33.45 -67.65 26.39
C LYS A 82 34.18 -68.98 26.52
N ASP A 83 34.24 -69.56 27.71
CA ASP A 83 34.97 -70.80 27.93
C ASP A 83 34.36 -72.00 27.20
N VAL A 84 33.02 -72.03 27.05
CA VAL A 84 32.33 -73.06 26.27
C VAL A 84 32.63 -72.93 24.77
N LEU A 85 32.73 -71.70 24.24
CA LEU A 85 33.15 -71.46 22.86
C LEU A 85 34.62 -71.82 22.65
N ASP A 86 35.51 -71.43 23.57
CA ASP A 86 36.94 -71.75 23.54
C ASP A 86 37.19 -73.28 23.60
N LEU A 87 36.38 -74.01 24.38
CA LEU A 87 36.39 -75.48 24.39
C LEU A 87 36.03 -76.06 23.01
N GLY A 88 35.00 -75.53 22.36
CA GLY A 88 34.63 -75.95 21.01
C GLY A 88 35.74 -75.65 20.00
N ILE A 89 36.31 -74.44 20.05
CA ILE A 89 37.40 -73.98 19.18
C ILE A 89 38.60 -74.93 19.28
N THR A 90 39.07 -75.21 20.50
CA THR A 90 40.22 -76.09 20.76
C THR A 90 39.98 -77.55 20.33
N LEU A 91 38.73 -78.02 20.38
CA LEU A 91 38.36 -79.36 19.88
C LEU A 91 38.37 -79.44 18.36
N THR A 92 37.94 -78.37 17.67
CA THR A 92 37.83 -78.35 16.20
C THR A 92 39.15 -78.11 15.47
N GLU A 93 40.08 -77.35 16.07
CA GLU A 93 41.34 -76.93 15.45
C GLU A 93 42.14 -78.08 14.80
N PRO A 94 42.52 -79.16 15.49
CA PRO A 94 43.40 -80.20 14.90
C PRO A 94 42.72 -81.02 13.80
N GLU A 95 41.42 -81.30 13.91
CA GLU A 95 40.70 -82.12 12.93
C GLU A 95 40.37 -81.31 11.67
N VAL A 96 39.97 -80.05 11.81
CA VAL A 96 39.68 -79.19 10.65
C VAL A 96 40.96 -78.86 9.87
N ASP A 97 42.07 -78.60 10.56
CA ASP A 97 43.37 -78.40 9.91
C ASP A 97 43.77 -79.60 9.05
N LYS A 98 43.54 -80.81 9.56
CA LYS A 98 43.81 -82.06 8.85
C LYS A 98 42.89 -82.23 7.64
N ILE A 99 41.59 -81.98 7.80
CA ILE A 99 40.61 -82.05 6.70
C ILE A 99 41.00 -81.08 5.57
N ILE A 100 41.34 -79.82 5.91
CA ILE A 100 41.71 -78.81 4.92
C ILE A 100 43.01 -79.17 4.21
N LYS A 101 44.05 -79.60 4.93
CA LYS A 101 45.36 -79.94 4.35
C LYS A 101 45.30 -81.20 3.49
N ASP A 102 44.75 -82.28 4.04
CA ASP A 102 44.81 -83.60 3.41
C ASP A 102 43.71 -83.81 2.36
N THR A 103 42.50 -83.32 2.64
CA THR A 103 41.31 -83.66 1.83
C THR A 103 40.93 -82.53 0.86
N VAL A 104 40.90 -81.27 1.33
CA VAL A 104 40.46 -80.14 0.50
C VAL A 104 41.56 -79.64 -0.42
N LEU A 105 42.77 -79.46 0.13
CA LEU A 105 43.89 -78.90 -0.62
C LEU A 105 44.85 -79.97 -1.10
N ASN A 106 44.90 -81.17 -0.52
CA ASN A 106 45.85 -82.24 -0.84
C ASN A 106 47.31 -81.74 -0.85
N VAL A 107 47.73 -81.20 0.29
CA VAL A 107 49.02 -80.55 0.51
C VAL A 107 49.67 -81.11 1.78
N GLN A 108 50.98 -81.36 1.74
CA GLN A 108 51.74 -81.91 2.88
C GLN A 108 52.40 -80.86 3.79
N ASP A 109 52.46 -79.59 3.34
CA ASP A 109 53.17 -78.51 4.05
C ASP A 109 52.31 -77.25 4.20
N ALA A 110 52.35 -76.62 5.37
CA ALA A 110 51.59 -75.40 5.68
C ALA A 110 51.96 -74.22 4.75
N ALA A 111 53.20 -74.14 4.27
CA ALA A 111 53.61 -73.10 3.32
C ALA A 111 52.97 -73.26 1.92
N GLN A 112 52.64 -74.50 1.52
CA GLN A 112 52.00 -74.80 0.25
C GLN A 112 50.48 -74.53 0.29
N VAL A 113 49.86 -74.58 1.48
CA VAL A 113 48.44 -74.25 1.69
C VAL A 113 48.16 -72.81 1.26
N GLN A 114 48.92 -71.85 1.81
CA GLN A 114 48.74 -70.43 1.49
C GLN A 114 49.02 -70.14 0.00
N LYS A 115 50.01 -70.82 -0.58
CA LYS A 115 50.36 -70.66 -2.00
C LYS A 115 49.25 -71.14 -2.95
N ARG A 116 48.59 -72.27 -2.64
CA ARG A 116 47.46 -72.78 -3.43
C ARG A 116 46.21 -71.91 -3.26
N LEU A 117 45.91 -71.48 -2.04
CA LEU A 117 44.76 -70.63 -1.79
C LEU A 117 44.88 -69.26 -2.48
N ASN A 118 46.09 -68.70 -2.58
CA ASN A 118 46.35 -67.42 -3.25
C ASN A 118 46.47 -67.48 -4.79
N ASP A 119 46.51 -68.67 -5.41
CA ASP A 119 46.64 -68.79 -6.88
C ASP A 119 45.29 -68.56 -7.58
N PRO A 120 45.07 -67.47 -8.32
CA PRO A 120 43.76 -67.14 -8.90
C PRO A 120 43.21 -68.18 -9.87
N THR A 121 44.06 -69.08 -10.40
CA THR A 121 43.64 -70.14 -11.34
C THR A 121 43.22 -71.45 -10.68
N TYR A 122 43.41 -71.58 -9.36
CA TYR A 122 43.10 -72.79 -8.62
C TYR A 122 41.66 -72.77 -8.07
N GLU A 123 40.85 -73.75 -8.50
CA GLU A 123 39.49 -74.02 -8.02
C GLU A 123 39.44 -75.30 -7.17
N ILE A 124 38.67 -75.26 -6.08
CA ILE A 124 38.54 -76.39 -5.15
C ILE A 124 37.44 -77.33 -5.67
N THR A 125 37.79 -78.60 -5.88
CA THR A 125 36.90 -79.62 -6.46
C THR A 125 36.80 -80.90 -5.62
N ALA A 126 37.24 -80.85 -4.35
CA ALA A 126 37.21 -82.01 -3.46
C ALA A 126 35.77 -82.48 -3.18
N GLU A 127 35.59 -83.76 -2.84
CA GLU A 127 34.32 -84.29 -2.31
C GLU A 127 34.50 -84.52 -0.81
N LEU A 128 33.74 -83.80 0.03
CA LEU A 128 33.80 -83.91 1.48
C LEU A 128 32.69 -84.82 2.02
N SER A 129 32.99 -85.57 3.09
CA SER A 129 31.96 -86.34 3.78
C SER A 129 31.05 -85.43 4.62
N VAL A 130 29.83 -85.91 4.94
CA VAL A 130 28.89 -85.16 5.81
C VAL A 130 29.51 -84.84 7.17
N ASN A 131 30.35 -85.73 7.70
CA ASN A 131 31.07 -85.51 8.95
C ASN A 131 32.10 -84.38 8.78
N ASP A 132 32.92 -84.40 7.73
CA ASP A 132 33.93 -83.36 7.48
C ASP A 132 33.29 -81.98 7.31
N ILE A 133 32.15 -81.91 6.62
CA ILE A 133 31.35 -80.69 6.48
C ILE A 133 30.86 -80.20 7.84
N SER A 134 30.40 -81.10 8.72
CA SER A 134 29.98 -80.74 10.07
C SER A 134 31.12 -80.17 10.91
N TRP A 135 32.33 -80.73 10.83
CA TRP A 135 33.49 -80.23 11.56
C TRP A 135 33.92 -78.83 11.09
N ILE A 136 33.98 -78.63 9.77
CA ILE A 136 34.29 -77.31 9.17
C ILE A 136 33.22 -76.27 9.54
N TYR A 137 31.94 -76.63 9.45
CA TYR A 137 30.83 -75.75 9.82
C TYR A 137 30.86 -75.40 11.31
N SER A 138 31.08 -76.39 12.19
CA SER A 138 31.21 -76.13 13.62
C SER A 138 32.36 -75.17 13.94
N ARG A 139 33.53 -75.32 13.29
CA ARG A 139 34.67 -74.40 13.45
C ARG A 139 34.28 -72.97 13.04
N LEU A 140 33.61 -72.82 11.90
CA LEU A 140 33.17 -71.53 11.39
C LEU A 140 32.20 -70.84 12.36
N CYS A 141 31.15 -71.54 12.82
CA CYS A 141 30.19 -70.98 13.77
C CYS A 141 30.84 -70.59 15.10
N LEU A 142 31.72 -71.44 15.64
CA LEU A 142 32.37 -71.17 16.93
C LEU A 142 33.31 -69.96 16.87
N LEU A 143 34.04 -69.78 15.77
CA LEU A 143 34.87 -68.59 15.54
C LEU A 143 34.03 -67.32 15.42
N GLN A 144 32.97 -67.36 14.60
CA GLN A 144 32.03 -66.25 14.44
C GLN A 144 31.37 -65.88 15.78
N TYR A 145 30.90 -66.87 16.54
CA TYR A 145 30.24 -66.65 17.82
C TYR A 145 31.20 -66.14 18.89
N SER A 146 32.47 -66.55 18.89
CA SER A 146 33.51 -66.00 19.77
C SER A 146 33.74 -64.51 19.49
N ASP A 147 33.86 -64.12 18.22
CA ASP A 147 34.08 -62.72 17.86
C ASP A 147 32.83 -61.87 18.13
N ARG A 148 31.64 -62.41 17.85
CA ARG A 148 30.36 -61.79 18.21
C ARG A 148 30.18 -61.65 19.72
N LEU A 149 30.63 -62.61 20.53
CA LEU A 149 30.55 -62.51 21.99
C LEU A 149 31.36 -61.33 22.51
N LYS A 150 32.62 -61.21 22.11
CA LYS A 150 33.47 -60.08 22.53
C LYS A 150 32.89 -58.73 22.09
N THR A 151 32.32 -58.69 20.89
CA THR A 151 31.65 -57.50 20.36
C THR A 151 30.40 -57.16 21.17
N PHE A 152 29.60 -58.18 21.51
CA PHE A 152 28.40 -58.01 22.31
C PHE A 152 28.74 -57.63 23.76
N GLU A 153 29.84 -58.13 24.34
CA GLU A 153 30.35 -57.68 25.64
C GLU A 153 30.67 -56.17 25.62
N ASP A 154 31.39 -55.69 24.58
CA ASP A 154 31.69 -54.27 24.42
C ASP A 154 30.38 -53.43 24.33
N ILE A 155 29.37 -53.90 23.57
CA ILE A 155 28.05 -53.23 23.42
C ILE A 155 27.19 -53.33 24.71
N TRP A 156 27.28 -54.44 25.44
CA TRP A 156 26.50 -54.68 26.64
C TRP A 156 26.97 -53.84 27.82
N VAL A 157 28.29 -53.62 27.92
CA VAL A 157 28.88 -52.75 28.94
C VAL A 157 28.41 -51.31 28.77
N THR A 158 28.33 -50.81 27.53
CA THR A 158 27.94 -49.43 27.23
C THR A 158 26.44 -49.19 27.44
N THR A 159 25.61 -50.17 27.11
CA THR A 159 24.15 -50.11 27.35
C THR A 159 23.75 -50.26 28.83
N SER A 160 24.56 -50.94 29.64
CA SER A 160 24.30 -51.14 31.08
C SER A 160 24.67 -49.94 31.95
N THR A 161 25.56 -49.04 31.49
CA THR A 161 25.99 -47.87 32.26
C THR A 161 24.94 -46.75 32.32
N ASP A 162 24.05 -46.65 31.33
CA ASP A 162 23.03 -45.59 31.25
C ASP A 162 21.85 -45.75 32.24
N PHE A 163 21.72 -46.92 32.87
CA PHE A 163 20.67 -47.17 33.87
C PHE A 163 21.11 -46.88 35.33
N SER A 164 22.33 -46.40 35.58
CA SER A 164 22.88 -46.33 36.96
C SER A 164 23.52 -45.01 37.42
N THR A 165 23.41 -43.91 36.68
CA THR A 165 23.99 -42.61 37.09
C THR A 165 22.95 -41.50 37.25
N GLY A 166 22.06 -41.68 38.22
CA GLY A 166 21.40 -40.60 38.94
C GLY A 166 22.00 -40.46 40.35
N GLY A 167 23.13 -39.77 40.49
CA GLY A 167 23.62 -39.25 41.78
C GLY A 167 25.11 -39.45 42.08
N GLY A 168 25.83 -38.33 42.25
CA GLY A 168 26.91 -38.22 43.26
C GLY A 168 28.38 -38.09 42.80
N ASP A 169 28.78 -36.85 42.48
CA ASP A 169 29.98 -36.11 42.95
C ASP A 169 31.46 -36.51 42.67
N THR A 170 32.14 -35.51 42.07
CA THR A 170 33.54 -35.01 42.23
C THR A 170 34.69 -35.88 41.72
N SER A 171 35.75 -35.42 41.03
CA SER A 171 36.45 -34.15 40.78
C SER A 171 37.34 -34.42 39.53
N SER A 172 37.72 -33.52 38.62
CA SER A 172 38.48 -32.27 38.77
C SER A 172 38.65 -31.61 37.38
N GLN A 173 38.43 -30.29 37.27
CA GLN A 173 38.72 -29.47 36.08
C GLN A 173 40.24 -29.19 35.91
N PRO A 174 40.69 -28.54 34.80
CA PRO A 174 40.69 -27.06 34.68
C PRO A 174 40.12 -26.54 33.32
N SER A 175 39.18 -25.57 33.35
CA SER A 175 39.31 -24.12 33.00
C SER A 175 39.64 -23.81 31.53
N SER A 176 38.91 -22.99 30.75
CA SER A 176 38.46 -21.60 31.02
C SER A 176 37.33 -21.16 30.05
N ALA A 177 36.21 -20.58 30.55
CA ALA A 177 35.77 -19.16 30.40
C ALA A 177 35.22 -18.78 29.00
N ASP A 178 34.05 -18.15 28.78
CA ASP A 178 33.17 -17.33 29.63
C ASP A 178 31.73 -17.20 29.06
N MET A 179 30.76 -17.12 29.97
CA MET A 179 29.47 -16.37 30.04
C MET A 179 28.74 -15.86 28.77
N SER A 180 27.40 -15.91 28.61
CA SER A 180 26.34 -15.46 29.54
C SER A 180 24.88 -15.75 29.08
N LYS A 181 24.06 -16.22 30.04
CA LYS A 181 22.64 -15.95 30.45
C LYS A 181 21.52 -15.47 29.49
N SER A 182 20.40 -16.23 29.50
CA SER A 182 19.04 -15.86 29.99
C SER A 182 18.11 -17.12 29.95
N ALA A 183 17.50 -17.63 31.04
CA ALA A 183 16.22 -17.28 31.71
C ALA A 183 15.02 -17.19 30.73
N SER A 184 13.88 -17.90 30.81
CA SER A 184 13.20 -18.66 31.88
C SER A 184 11.87 -19.27 31.33
N LEU A 185 11.38 -20.36 31.97
CA LEU A 185 9.97 -20.88 32.02
C LEU A 185 9.30 -21.33 30.69
N ASP A 186 8.63 -22.47 30.56
CA ASP A 186 7.55 -22.99 31.41
C ASP A 186 7.46 -24.53 31.44
N SER A 187 6.96 -25.01 32.56
CA SER A 187 6.55 -26.37 32.87
C SER A 187 5.26 -26.78 32.17
N VAL A 188 5.24 -27.91 31.47
CA VAL A 188 4.01 -28.65 31.17
C VAL A 188 4.22 -30.14 31.41
N ASP A 189 3.65 -30.57 32.54
CA ASP A 189 2.85 -31.78 32.75
C ASP A 189 3.03 -32.93 31.73
N LYS A 190 3.69 -34.01 32.17
CA LYS A 190 3.52 -35.35 31.58
C LYS A 190 3.08 -36.30 32.68
N SER A 191 1.80 -36.20 33.01
CA SER A 191 1.03 -37.32 33.55
C SER A 191 0.33 -38.04 32.39
N MET A 192 0.25 -39.38 32.51
CA MET A 192 -0.53 -40.30 31.66
C MET A 192 0.07 -40.69 30.30
N VAL A 193 0.86 -41.78 30.28
CA VAL A 193 0.51 -42.97 29.50
C VAL A 193 0.85 -44.18 30.38
N ASP A 194 -0.21 -44.87 30.81
CA ASP A 194 -0.20 -46.17 31.46
C ASP A 194 -0.31 -47.19 30.34
N ASP A 195 0.80 -47.85 29.99
CA ASP A 195 0.77 -49.09 29.22
C ASP A 195 1.60 -50.12 29.96
N THR A 196 0.84 -50.96 30.66
CA THR A 196 1.27 -52.20 31.30
C THR A 196 1.71 -53.21 30.24
N GLU A 197 3.02 -53.32 30.01
CA GLU A 197 3.64 -54.58 29.60
C GLU A 197 4.72 -54.95 30.62
N SER A 198 4.57 -56.13 31.20
CA SER A 198 5.52 -56.78 32.09
C SER A 198 6.87 -56.94 31.39
N SER A 199 7.79 -56.00 31.62
CA SER A 199 9.19 -56.11 31.18
C SER A 199 9.86 -57.25 31.95
N GLU A 200 9.86 -58.44 31.36
CA GLU A 200 10.80 -59.50 31.72
C GLU A 200 12.21 -58.90 31.55
N LYS A 201 12.99 -58.84 32.64
CA LYS A 201 14.40 -58.43 32.57
C LYS A 201 15.11 -59.41 31.65
N LYS A 202 15.35 -58.99 30.41
CA LYS A 202 16.07 -59.80 29.42
C LYS A 202 17.47 -60.10 29.95
N THR A 203 17.83 -61.37 30.00
CA THR A 203 19.12 -61.82 30.51
C THR A 203 20.19 -61.73 29.42
N PHE A 204 21.47 -61.65 29.82
CA PHE A 204 22.59 -61.57 28.89
C PHE A 204 22.60 -62.71 27.88
N GLY A 205 22.31 -63.94 28.31
CA GLY A 205 22.31 -65.12 27.45
C GLY A 205 21.23 -65.06 26.36
N HIS A 206 20.06 -64.50 26.67
CA HIS A 206 18.97 -64.34 25.72
C HIS A 206 19.26 -63.24 24.67
N GLU A 207 19.75 -62.08 25.10
CA GLU A 207 20.09 -60.99 24.17
C GLU A 207 21.33 -61.33 23.33
N PHE A 208 22.31 -62.02 23.91
CA PHE A 208 23.44 -62.56 23.14
C PHE A 208 22.98 -63.58 22.12
N GLN A 209 22.05 -64.48 22.46
CA GLN A 209 21.48 -65.43 21.50
C GLN A 209 20.85 -64.70 20.30
N SER A 210 20.05 -63.66 20.57
CA SER A 210 19.43 -62.84 19.54
C SER A 210 20.48 -62.16 18.65
N PHE A 211 21.50 -61.53 19.24
CA PHE A 211 22.59 -60.88 18.51
C PHE A 211 23.43 -61.88 17.69
N ARG A 212 23.73 -63.03 18.28
CA ARG A 212 24.52 -64.11 17.69
C ARG A 212 23.85 -64.71 16.47
N ASP A 213 22.53 -64.85 16.49
CA ASP A 213 21.76 -65.53 15.45
C ASP A 213 21.23 -64.53 14.39
N THR A 214 21.38 -63.21 14.59
CA THR A 214 20.96 -62.18 13.63
C THR A 214 22.11 -61.79 12.68
N SER A 215 21.84 -61.42 11.42
CA SER A 215 22.89 -60.80 10.56
C SER A 215 23.41 -59.50 11.20
N LEU A 216 24.72 -59.27 11.09
CA LEU A 216 25.33 -58.03 11.57
C LEU A 216 24.80 -56.81 10.82
N VAL A 217 24.45 -56.95 9.54
CA VAL A 217 23.85 -55.85 8.75
C VAL A 217 22.46 -55.51 9.27
N ALA A 218 21.62 -56.52 9.53
CA ALA A 218 20.28 -56.32 10.09
C ALA A 218 20.34 -55.71 11.49
N GLN A 219 21.29 -56.17 12.31
CA GLN A 219 21.52 -55.62 13.65
C GLN A 219 22.02 -54.17 13.58
N ALA A 220 22.92 -53.85 12.66
CA ALA A 220 23.40 -52.49 12.42
C ALA A 220 22.25 -51.56 11.98
N ILE A 221 21.35 -52.02 11.12
CA ILE A 221 20.12 -51.30 10.75
C ILE A 221 19.23 -51.06 11.97
N GLN A 222 19.05 -52.06 12.83
CA GLN A 222 18.26 -51.88 14.05
C GLN A 222 18.90 -50.86 14.99
N TYR A 223 20.22 -50.90 15.19
CA TYR A 223 20.92 -49.90 16.00
C TYR A 223 20.87 -48.49 15.40
N ALA A 224 20.95 -48.37 14.07
CA ALA A 224 20.75 -47.09 13.39
C ALA A 224 19.33 -46.54 13.65
N ARG A 225 18.29 -47.37 13.53
CA ARG A 225 16.89 -46.99 13.80
C ARG A 225 16.63 -46.60 15.25
N THR A 226 17.33 -47.21 16.20
CA THR A 226 17.21 -46.91 17.64
C THR A 226 18.23 -45.87 18.12
N GLU A 227 18.98 -45.23 17.22
CA GLU A 227 20.00 -44.20 17.52
C GLU A 227 21.13 -44.68 18.46
N ASN A 228 21.43 -45.98 18.48
CA ASN A 228 22.54 -46.53 19.27
C ASN A 228 23.86 -46.42 18.48
N PHE A 229 24.37 -45.19 18.37
CA PHE A 229 25.57 -44.89 17.57
C PHE A 229 26.84 -45.56 18.11
N GLU A 230 26.96 -45.75 19.42
CA GLU A 230 28.12 -46.42 20.02
C GLU A 230 28.18 -47.90 19.64
N ALA A 231 27.04 -48.61 19.70
CA ALA A 231 26.98 -49.99 19.23
C ALA A 231 27.26 -50.11 17.73
N LEU A 232 26.79 -49.13 16.95
CA LEU A 232 27.02 -49.07 15.51
C LEU A 232 28.51 -48.82 15.18
N ASP A 233 29.18 -47.91 15.90
CA ASP A 233 30.60 -47.63 15.77
C ASP A 233 31.45 -48.86 16.13
N ILE A 234 31.09 -49.58 17.20
CA ILE A 234 31.75 -50.85 17.58
C ILE A 234 31.60 -51.88 16.45
N LEU A 235 30.42 -51.98 15.82
CA LEU A 235 30.20 -52.88 14.68
C LEU A 235 31.07 -52.51 13.47
N PHE A 236 31.13 -51.23 13.09
CA PHE A 236 32.00 -50.77 12.00
C PHE A 236 33.48 -51.02 12.31
N TYR A 237 33.91 -50.80 13.56
CA TYR A 237 35.29 -50.98 13.99
C TYR A 237 35.72 -52.46 14.04
N ARG A 238 34.86 -53.36 14.52
CA ARG A 238 35.19 -54.78 14.74
C ARG A 238 34.88 -55.68 13.55
N HIS A 239 33.83 -55.38 12.78
CA HIS A 239 33.29 -56.22 11.71
C HIS A 239 33.21 -55.48 10.36
N GLY A 240 34.10 -54.51 10.14
CA GLY A 240 34.07 -53.64 8.96
C GLY A 240 33.99 -54.38 7.62
N SER A 241 34.78 -55.44 7.43
CA SER A 241 34.75 -56.27 6.20
C SER A 241 33.37 -56.83 5.79
N GLU A 242 32.45 -57.07 6.74
CA GLU A 242 31.09 -57.56 6.47
C GLU A 242 30.07 -56.41 6.36
N ILE A 243 30.30 -55.30 7.08
CA ILE A 243 29.30 -54.24 7.28
C ILE A 243 29.54 -53.01 6.39
N LEU A 244 30.80 -52.63 6.16
CA LEU A 244 31.16 -51.42 5.40
C LEU A 244 30.60 -51.38 3.98
N PRO A 245 30.48 -52.50 3.22
CA PRO A 245 29.79 -52.49 1.93
C PRO A 245 28.34 -51.98 2.00
N TYR A 246 27.68 -52.08 3.15
CA TYR A 246 26.29 -51.63 3.35
C TYR A 246 26.17 -50.33 4.17
N ARG A 247 27.30 -49.70 4.55
CA ARG A 247 27.35 -48.54 5.48
C ARG A 247 26.40 -47.40 5.12
N LEU A 248 26.31 -47.02 3.84
CA LEU A 248 25.45 -45.90 3.41
C LEU A 248 23.97 -46.24 3.61
N GLN A 249 23.58 -47.47 3.29
CA GLN A 249 22.20 -47.94 3.49
C GLN A 249 21.87 -48.05 4.98
N ILE A 250 22.80 -48.54 5.79
CA ILE A 250 22.66 -48.62 7.25
C ILE A 250 22.47 -47.22 7.85
N LEU A 251 23.35 -46.27 7.52
CA LEU A 251 23.28 -44.90 8.03
C LEU A 251 22.04 -44.15 7.53
N SER A 252 21.52 -44.49 6.34
CA SER A 252 20.23 -43.97 5.85
C SER A 252 19.02 -44.46 6.65
N GLN A 253 19.16 -45.45 7.54
CA GLN A 253 18.09 -45.93 8.43
C GLN A 253 18.04 -45.18 9.78
N VAL A 254 18.99 -44.28 10.05
CA VAL A 254 18.90 -43.38 11.20
C VAL A 254 17.65 -42.51 11.02
N PRO A 255 16.87 -42.20 12.08
CA PRO A 255 15.73 -41.29 11.94
C PRO A 255 16.17 -39.89 11.47
N GLU A 256 15.33 -39.23 10.67
CA GLU A 256 15.61 -37.89 10.11
C GLU A 256 15.70 -36.79 11.18
N THR A 257 15.11 -37.01 12.35
CA THR A 257 15.13 -36.08 13.49
C THR A 257 16.43 -36.16 14.31
N SER A 258 17.23 -37.20 14.11
CA SER A 258 18.42 -37.46 14.93
C SER A 258 19.61 -36.61 14.48
N ASP A 259 20.52 -36.31 15.42
CA ASP A 259 21.77 -35.63 15.11
C ASP A 259 22.82 -36.64 14.64
N LEU A 260 22.91 -36.85 13.33
CA LEU A 260 23.86 -37.78 12.72
C LEU A 260 25.33 -37.41 12.99
N THR A 261 25.65 -36.15 13.34
CA THR A 261 27.04 -35.73 13.62
C THR A 261 27.67 -36.47 14.82
N ARG A 262 26.83 -37.10 15.65
CA ARG A 262 27.24 -37.93 16.78
C ARG A 262 27.66 -39.35 16.39
N CYS A 263 27.42 -39.77 15.15
CA CYS A 263 27.79 -41.07 14.61
C CYS A 263 29.06 -40.96 13.73
N SER A 264 29.78 -42.05 13.53
CA SER A 264 30.81 -42.12 12.50
C SER A 264 30.16 -42.12 11.11
N ILE A 265 30.38 -41.04 10.34
CA ILE A 265 29.84 -40.86 8.98
C ILE A 265 31.00 -40.88 7.96
N PRO A 266 30.78 -41.34 6.70
CA PRO A 266 31.77 -41.29 5.63
C PRO A 266 32.40 -39.90 5.43
N ARG A 267 33.72 -39.88 5.24
CA ARG A 267 34.52 -38.66 4.99
C ARG A 267 35.20 -38.79 3.64
N VAL A 268 35.54 -37.68 2.99
CA VAL A 268 36.27 -37.70 1.72
C VAL A 268 37.70 -37.23 1.96
N ALA A 269 38.68 -37.95 1.40
CA ALA A 269 40.09 -37.61 1.49
C ALA A 269 40.83 -38.00 0.21
N LEU A 270 42.00 -37.39 -0.01
CA LEU A 270 42.89 -37.87 -1.07
C LEU A 270 43.43 -39.26 -0.70
N PRO A 271 43.39 -40.24 -1.63
CA PRO A 271 43.96 -41.55 -1.37
C PRO A 271 45.47 -41.45 -1.13
N LYS A 272 46.02 -42.32 -0.27
CA LYS A 272 47.47 -42.38 0.00
C LYS A 272 48.28 -42.90 -1.20
N SER A 273 47.62 -43.47 -2.20
CA SER A 273 48.17 -43.83 -3.52
C SER A 273 48.18 -42.59 -4.41
N ASN A 274 49.13 -42.44 -5.34
CA ASN A 274 49.31 -41.28 -6.24
C ASN A 274 48.15 -41.02 -7.24
N SER A 275 46.90 -41.16 -6.82
CA SER A 275 45.69 -40.95 -7.61
C SER A 275 45.10 -39.59 -7.26
N GLU A 276 44.83 -38.75 -8.26
CA GLU A 276 44.27 -37.39 -8.06
C GLU A 276 42.76 -37.39 -7.76
N GLN A 277 42.12 -38.56 -7.76
CA GLN A 277 40.67 -38.68 -7.54
C GLN A 277 40.32 -38.75 -6.05
N LEU A 278 39.42 -37.88 -5.60
CA LEU A 278 38.87 -37.89 -4.25
C LEU A 278 38.03 -39.15 -4.02
N GLN A 279 38.30 -39.84 -2.92
CA GLN A 279 37.60 -41.06 -2.52
C GLN A 279 37.28 -41.02 -1.02
N GLU A 280 36.41 -41.92 -0.59
CA GLU A 280 36.09 -42.08 0.81
C GLU A 280 37.32 -42.46 1.63
N HIS A 281 37.44 -41.83 2.80
CA HIS A 281 38.44 -42.16 3.79
C HIS A 281 38.24 -43.59 4.30
N ILE A 282 39.34 -44.37 4.33
CA ILE A 282 39.31 -45.73 4.87
C ILE A 282 39.04 -45.66 6.37
N TRP A 283 38.01 -46.35 6.80
CA TRP A 283 37.57 -46.44 8.19
C TRP A 283 38.58 -47.24 8.99
N GLU A 284 38.72 -46.90 10.27
CA GLU A 284 39.60 -47.66 11.16
C GLU A 284 38.94 -49.00 11.50
N GLU A 285 39.60 -50.10 11.13
CA GLU A 285 39.16 -51.47 11.43
C GLU A 285 40.15 -52.16 12.37
N ALA A 286 39.65 -52.79 13.43
CA ALA A 286 40.43 -53.66 14.32
C ALA A 286 39.64 -54.93 14.64
N PRO A 287 39.62 -55.90 13.71
CA PRO A 287 38.98 -57.18 13.95
C PRO A 287 39.61 -57.89 15.16
N TRP A 288 38.81 -58.69 15.86
CA TRP A 288 39.26 -59.40 17.08
C TRP A 288 40.42 -60.37 16.82
N ARG A 289 40.53 -60.87 15.59
CA ARG A 289 41.60 -61.73 15.12
C ARG A 289 42.36 -61.04 13.98
N LYS A 290 43.70 -61.02 14.08
CA LYS A 290 44.58 -60.38 13.08
C LYS A 290 44.73 -61.22 11.82
N ASP A 291 44.78 -62.54 11.99
CA ASP A 291 44.88 -63.51 10.91
C ASP A 291 43.55 -64.27 10.81
N ALA A 292 42.99 -64.34 9.60
CA ALA A 292 41.79 -65.13 9.33
C ALA A 292 42.12 -66.62 9.47
N ASP A 293 41.18 -67.41 9.99
CA ASP A 293 41.33 -68.86 10.04
C ASP A 293 41.27 -69.43 8.61
N LEU A 294 41.85 -70.61 8.38
CA LEU A 294 41.82 -71.27 7.07
C LEU A 294 40.38 -71.43 6.55
N VAL A 295 39.43 -71.73 7.43
CA VAL A 295 38.01 -71.88 7.05
C VAL A 295 37.35 -70.59 6.55
N GLU A 296 37.90 -69.43 6.90
CA GLU A 296 37.35 -68.11 6.55
C GLU A 296 37.93 -67.55 5.25
N HIS A 297 38.93 -68.23 4.66
CA HIS A 297 39.53 -67.82 3.39
C HIS A 297 38.47 -67.75 2.28
N PRO A 298 38.40 -66.67 1.47
CA PRO A 298 37.30 -66.44 0.53
C PRO A 298 36.96 -67.63 -0.39
N LYS A 299 37.98 -68.30 -0.95
CA LYS A 299 37.79 -69.50 -1.79
C LYS A 299 37.22 -70.69 -1.04
N LEU A 300 37.65 -70.90 0.21
CA LEU A 300 37.13 -71.97 1.06
C LEU A 300 35.72 -71.63 1.50
N ARG A 301 35.43 -70.38 1.86
CA ARG A 301 34.09 -69.90 2.18
C ARG A 301 33.12 -70.06 0.99
N GLN A 302 33.53 -69.73 -0.22
CA GLN A 302 32.72 -69.92 -1.43
C GLN A 302 32.47 -71.41 -1.73
N TYR A 303 33.49 -72.25 -1.58
CA TYR A 303 33.37 -73.70 -1.72
C TYR A 303 32.45 -74.31 -0.63
N ILE A 304 32.59 -73.90 0.63
CA ILE A 304 31.73 -74.33 1.76
C ILE A 304 30.28 -73.91 1.53
N LYS A 305 30.02 -72.68 1.06
CA LYS A 305 28.69 -72.23 0.64
C LYS A 305 28.12 -73.12 -0.47
N GLY A 306 28.95 -73.51 -1.45
CA GLY A 306 28.54 -74.39 -2.55
C GLY A 306 28.25 -75.85 -2.13
N LEU A 307 28.85 -76.34 -1.05
CA LEU A 307 28.66 -77.70 -0.52
C LEU A 307 27.35 -77.89 0.25
N GLN A 308 26.66 -76.80 0.57
CA GLN A 308 25.58 -76.80 1.54
C GLN A 308 24.25 -76.33 0.92
N LYS A 309 23.32 -77.28 0.77
CA LYS A 309 21.89 -77.09 1.15
C LYS A 309 21.75 -77.13 2.68
N ILE A 310 22.70 -76.56 3.42
CA ILE A 310 22.56 -76.35 4.86
C ILE A 310 21.94 -74.98 4.97
N GLN A 311 20.85 -74.94 5.73
CA GLN A 311 20.19 -73.70 6.08
C GLN A 311 21.26 -72.76 6.64
N ASP A 312 21.67 -71.79 5.83
CA ASP A 312 22.14 -70.53 6.37
C ASP A 312 20.99 -70.04 7.27
N LEU A 313 21.06 -70.35 8.55
CA LEU A 313 20.11 -69.81 9.54
C LEU A 313 20.21 -68.27 9.61
N ASN A 314 21.22 -67.69 8.94
CA ASN A 314 21.49 -66.27 8.89
C ASN A 314 21.56 -65.71 7.45
N ALA A 315 21.13 -66.45 6.42
CA ALA A 315 20.90 -65.86 5.09
C ALA A 315 19.62 -65.03 5.18
N ASN A 316 19.77 -63.83 5.71
CA ASN A 316 18.69 -62.89 5.85
C ASN A 316 18.22 -62.50 4.46
N GLU A 317 16.92 -62.67 4.20
CA GLU A 317 16.20 -62.13 3.03
C GLU A 317 16.50 -60.63 2.80
N LEU A 318 16.97 -59.92 3.83
CA LEU A 318 17.41 -58.52 3.81
C LEU A 318 18.74 -58.28 3.06
N GLU A 319 19.72 -59.18 3.12
CA GLU A 319 21.00 -59.00 2.41
C GLU A 319 20.83 -59.15 0.89
N ASP A 320 19.85 -59.93 0.44
CA ASP A 320 19.47 -60.04 -0.98
C ASP A 320 18.70 -58.80 -1.49
N THR A 321 18.16 -57.97 -0.58
CA THR A 321 17.41 -56.73 -0.94
C THR A 321 18.26 -55.47 -0.90
N LEU A 322 19.41 -55.49 -0.22
CA LEU A 322 20.30 -54.34 -0.08
C LEU A 322 21.44 -54.43 -1.10
N GLU A 323 21.60 -53.38 -1.91
CA GLU A 323 22.71 -53.32 -2.86
C GLU A 323 24.00 -52.87 -2.14
N PRO A 324 25.09 -53.65 -2.21
CA PRO A 324 26.37 -53.25 -1.62
C PRO A 324 26.97 -52.08 -2.41
N THR A 325 27.47 -51.08 -1.70
CA THR A 325 28.18 -49.95 -2.29
C THR A 325 29.69 -50.22 -2.28
N PRO A 326 30.41 -49.82 -3.35
CA PRO A 326 31.86 -49.93 -3.39
C PRO A 326 32.52 -49.28 -2.16
N TYR A 327 33.55 -49.92 -1.64
CA TYR A 327 34.31 -49.45 -0.49
C TYR A 327 35.82 -49.53 -0.77
N PRO A 328 36.57 -48.43 -0.69
CA PRO A 328 36.10 -47.04 -0.52
C PRO A 328 35.27 -46.55 -1.72
N ALA A 329 34.25 -45.73 -1.48
CA ALA A 329 33.44 -45.14 -2.56
C ALA A 329 34.12 -43.91 -3.20
N PRO A 330 33.87 -43.62 -4.49
CA PRO A 330 34.21 -42.33 -5.08
C PRO A 330 33.47 -41.19 -4.38
N ALA A 331 34.08 -39.99 -4.36
CA ALA A 331 33.51 -38.83 -3.69
C ALA A 331 32.10 -38.47 -4.16
N ASP A 332 31.79 -38.65 -5.45
CA ASP A 332 30.47 -38.34 -6.02
C ASP A 332 29.33 -39.14 -5.36
N ILE A 333 29.57 -40.42 -5.03
CA ILE A 333 28.58 -41.27 -4.35
C ILE A 333 28.36 -40.77 -2.92
N ILE A 334 29.42 -40.34 -2.24
CA ILE A 334 29.33 -39.77 -0.89
C ILE A 334 28.59 -38.43 -0.92
N SER A 335 28.91 -37.55 -1.88
CA SER A 335 28.21 -36.28 -2.08
C SER A 335 26.72 -36.49 -2.34
N GLN A 336 26.36 -37.41 -3.25
CA GLN A 336 24.95 -37.75 -3.52
C GLN A 336 24.22 -38.26 -2.30
N TRP A 337 24.88 -39.11 -1.48
CA TRP A 337 24.29 -39.60 -0.24
C TRP A 337 24.01 -38.48 0.76
N TYR A 338 24.96 -37.54 0.95
CA TYR A 338 24.76 -36.36 1.80
C TYR A 338 23.62 -35.47 1.30
N ILE A 339 23.56 -35.21 -0.01
CA ILE A 339 22.50 -34.41 -0.66
C ILE A 339 21.12 -35.05 -0.46
N GLU A 340 20.97 -36.33 -0.80
CA GLU A 340 19.71 -37.06 -0.65
C GLU A 340 19.28 -37.12 0.81
N ARG A 341 20.22 -37.32 1.73
CA ARG A 341 19.93 -37.37 3.15
C ARG A 341 19.46 -36.01 3.68
N ALA A 342 20.11 -34.90 3.30
CA ALA A 342 19.69 -33.56 3.67
C ALA A 342 18.29 -33.22 3.12
N ARG A 343 18.00 -33.61 1.88
CA ARG A 343 16.67 -33.45 1.26
C ARG A 343 15.58 -34.20 2.01
N ARG A 344 15.84 -35.44 2.44
CA ARG A 344 14.89 -36.21 3.27
C ARG A 344 14.67 -35.58 4.64
N ILE A 345 15.73 -35.06 5.28
CA ILE A 345 15.59 -34.36 6.57
C ILE A 345 14.60 -33.21 6.41
N ASP A 346 14.77 -32.38 5.37
CA ASP A 346 13.86 -31.27 5.09
C ASP A 346 12.44 -31.76 4.75
N GLU A 347 12.29 -32.68 3.79
CA GLU A 347 10.99 -33.17 3.28
C GLU A 347 10.11 -33.81 4.38
N PHE A 348 10.70 -34.63 5.26
CA PHE A 348 9.93 -35.38 6.26
C PHE A 348 9.77 -34.65 7.60
N THR A 349 10.68 -33.75 7.95
CA THR A 349 10.66 -33.08 9.27
C THR A 349 10.35 -31.59 9.22
N GLY A 350 10.55 -30.93 8.08
CA GLY A 350 10.51 -29.47 7.96
C GLY A 350 11.63 -28.75 8.73
N LEU A 351 12.62 -29.48 9.26
CA LEU A 351 13.73 -28.93 10.03
C LEU A 351 14.91 -28.57 9.11
N THR A 352 14.72 -27.58 8.23
CA THR A 352 15.73 -27.10 7.28
C THR A 352 17.05 -26.73 7.97
N SER A 353 16.99 -26.19 9.20
CA SER A 353 18.19 -25.86 9.99
C SER A 353 19.05 -27.08 10.34
N ASN A 354 18.44 -28.26 10.52
CA ASN A 354 19.18 -29.50 10.74
C ASN A 354 19.80 -30.01 9.43
N ALA A 355 19.08 -29.90 8.32
CA ALA A 355 19.62 -30.21 6.99
C ALA A 355 20.84 -29.32 6.66
N LEU A 356 20.76 -28.01 6.96
CA LEU A 356 21.88 -27.08 6.78
C LEU A 356 23.10 -27.46 7.62
N LYS A 357 22.93 -27.72 8.92
CA LYS A 357 24.03 -28.16 9.80
C LYS A 357 24.69 -29.44 9.30
N PHE A 358 23.89 -30.36 8.77
CA PHE A 358 24.37 -31.61 8.22
C PHE A 358 25.22 -31.41 6.97
N ILE A 359 24.81 -30.52 6.06
CA ILE A 359 25.60 -30.16 4.87
C ILE A 359 26.85 -29.37 5.24
N GLN A 360 26.77 -28.41 6.16
CA GLN A 360 27.94 -27.68 6.67
C GLN A 360 28.98 -28.62 7.28
N TYR A 361 28.53 -29.62 8.05
CA TYR A 361 29.40 -30.67 8.55
C TYR A 361 30.07 -31.42 7.39
N ALA A 362 29.32 -31.84 6.37
CA ALA A 362 29.88 -32.51 5.19
C ALA A 362 30.93 -31.66 4.45
N SER A 363 30.69 -30.35 4.32
CA SER A 363 31.67 -29.38 3.77
C SER A 363 32.94 -29.34 4.62
N MET A 364 32.84 -29.35 5.95
CA MET A 364 33.99 -29.45 6.86
C MET A 364 34.75 -30.78 6.71
N MET A 365 34.06 -31.84 6.30
CA MET A 365 34.63 -33.18 6.03
C MET A 365 35.17 -33.33 4.60
N HIS A 366 35.36 -32.22 3.87
CA HIS A 366 35.90 -32.15 2.52
C HIS A 366 35.09 -32.90 1.45
N VAL A 367 33.78 -33.04 1.65
CA VAL A 367 32.87 -33.61 0.64
C VAL A 367 32.64 -32.56 -0.46
N PRO A 368 32.92 -32.86 -1.74
CA PRO A 368 32.80 -31.89 -2.83
C PRO A 368 31.34 -31.69 -3.28
N ASN A 369 31.11 -30.65 -4.09
CA ASN A 369 29.85 -30.37 -4.79
C ASN A 369 28.62 -30.13 -3.89
N LEU A 370 28.82 -29.50 -2.72
CA LEU A 370 27.73 -29.20 -1.77
C LEU A 370 27.33 -27.71 -1.70
N GLN A 371 28.12 -26.81 -2.30
CA GLN A 371 27.99 -25.36 -2.11
C GLN A 371 26.62 -24.80 -2.53
N GLU A 372 26.06 -25.27 -3.65
CA GLU A 372 24.76 -24.77 -4.14
C GLU A 372 23.62 -25.14 -3.18
N LEU A 373 23.60 -26.40 -2.73
CA LEU A 373 22.63 -26.89 -1.75
C LEU A 373 22.81 -26.18 -0.40
N GLU A 374 24.05 -25.97 0.04
CA GLU A 374 24.35 -25.22 1.26
C GLU A 374 23.80 -23.78 1.17
N ASN A 375 24.04 -23.09 0.05
CA ASN A 375 23.53 -21.74 -0.18
C ASN A 375 21.99 -21.70 -0.21
N ASN A 376 21.34 -22.69 -0.83
CA ASN A 376 19.87 -22.81 -0.86
C ASN A 376 19.30 -23.02 0.55
N LEU A 377 19.86 -23.96 1.31
CA LEU A 377 19.46 -24.27 2.68
C LEU A 377 19.70 -23.09 3.62
N GLU A 378 20.83 -22.38 3.48
CA GLU A 378 21.15 -21.19 4.26
C GLU A 378 20.12 -20.08 4.01
N PHE A 379 19.80 -19.82 2.75
CA PHE A 379 18.82 -18.80 2.40
C PHE A 379 17.41 -19.19 2.84
N LEU A 380 17.02 -20.45 2.64
CA LEU A 380 15.73 -20.96 3.11
C LEU A 380 15.61 -20.85 4.64
N CYS A 381 16.66 -21.17 5.39
CA CYS A 381 16.70 -20.96 6.85
C CYS A 381 16.53 -19.48 7.22
N LYS A 382 17.21 -18.57 6.52
CA LYS A 382 17.05 -17.12 6.73
C LYS A 382 15.62 -16.69 6.46
N LEU A 383 14.97 -17.23 5.43
CA LEU A 383 13.61 -16.89 5.06
C LEU A 383 12.56 -17.43 6.04
N LEU A 384 12.66 -18.70 6.43
CA LEU A 384 11.74 -19.37 7.36
C LEU A 384 11.84 -18.83 8.80
N TYR A 385 13.05 -18.51 9.27
CA TYR A 385 13.27 -18.11 10.68
C TYR A 385 13.56 -16.62 10.88
N GLY A 386 13.93 -15.89 9.82
CA GLY A 386 14.39 -14.50 9.90
C GLY A 386 13.37 -13.45 9.47
N THR A 387 12.43 -13.78 8.59
CA THR A 387 11.43 -12.80 8.10
C THR A 387 10.45 -12.41 9.21
N GLY A 388 9.85 -11.21 9.09
CA GLY A 388 8.80 -10.77 10.01
C GLY A 388 7.53 -11.61 9.82
N ILE A 389 7.40 -12.71 10.56
CA ILE A 389 6.26 -13.61 10.45
C ILE A 389 4.97 -12.85 10.79
N THR A 390 4.12 -12.66 9.79
CA THR A 390 2.73 -12.26 9.93
C THR A 390 1.86 -13.50 9.85
N ARG A 391 0.59 -13.41 10.27
CA ARG A 391 -0.33 -14.56 10.19
C ARG A 391 -0.58 -15.07 8.76
N GLU A 392 -0.41 -14.18 7.77
CA GLU A 392 -0.59 -14.51 6.36
C GLU A 392 0.66 -15.19 5.80
N THR A 393 1.85 -14.69 6.15
CA THR A 393 3.12 -15.30 5.75
C THR A 393 3.40 -16.62 6.48
N GLU A 394 2.90 -16.81 7.70
CA GLU A 394 3.06 -18.06 8.46
C GLU A 394 2.50 -19.29 7.71
N ALA A 395 1.37 -19.12 7.01
CA ALA A 395 0.74 -20.21 6.25
C ALA A 395 1.51 -20.55 4.96
N ILE A 396 2.08 -19.54 4.29
CA ILE A 396 2.88 -19.72 3.07
C ILE A 396 4.23 -20.37 3.43
N LEU A 397 4.87 -19.87 4.49
CA LEU A 397 6.14 -20.36 4.98
C LEU A 397 6.05 -21.76 5.59
N SER A 398 4.93 -22.13 6.24
CA SER A 398 4.76 -23.48 6.78
C SER A 398 4.69 -24.57 5.71
N ASP A 399 4.26 -24.20 4.49
CA ASP A 399 4.15 -25.11 3.36
C ASP A 399 5.41 -25.09 2.48
N LEU A 400 6.40 -24.24 2.77
CA LEU A 400 7.61 -24.08 1.97
C LEU A 400 8.69 -25.11 2.37
N ASP A 401 8.96 -26.04 1.47
CA ASP A 401 10.06 -27.01 1.57
C ASP A 401 11.20 -26.63 0.59
N LEU A 402 12.38 -27.23 0.77
CA LEU A 402 13.54 -27.00 -0.09
C LEU A 402 13.25 -27.27 -1.57
N LYS A 403 12.44 -28.29 -1.86
CA LYS A 403 12.12 -28.69 -3.23
C LYS A 403 11.28 -27.63 -3.95
N LYS A 404 10.31 -27.03 -3.26
CA LYS A 404 9.53 -25.90 -3.76
C LYS A 404 10.42 -24.69 -3.90
N PHE A 405 11.23 -24.39 -2.90
CA PHE A 405 12.16 -23.25 -2.92
C PHE A 405 13.11 -23.28 -4.13
N GLU A 406 13.68 -24.44 -4.46
CA GLU A 406 14.56 -24.62 -5.64
C GLU A 406 13.85 -24.38 -6.99
N VAL A 407 12.52 -24.49 -7.04
CA VAL A 407 11.71 -24.35 -8.26
C VAL A 407 11.08 -22.95 -8.40
N MET A 408 11.05 -22.17 -7.31
CA MET A 408 10.45 -20.83 -7.31
C MET A 408 11.20 -19.86 -8.23
N ASP A 409 10.46 -18.91 -8.80
CA ASP A 409 11.07 -17.84 -9.58
C ASP A 409 11.93 -16.95 -8.67
N PRO A 410 13.15 -16.53 -9.09
CA PRO A 410 14.00 -15.70 -8.25
C PRO A 410 13.37 -14.39 -7.78
N TYR A 411 12.45 -13.81 -8.57
CA TYR A 411 11.71 -12.62 -8.17
C TYR A 411 10.59 -12.93 -7.19
N GLU A 412 9.93 -14.08 -7.29
CA GLU A 412 8.94 -14.53 -6.29
C GLU A 412 9.61 -14.72 -4.92
N VAL A 413 10.83 -15.26 -4.88
CA VAL A 413 11.63 -15.37 -3.65
C VAL A 413 11.96 -13.98 -3.08
N LEU A 414 12.27 -13.00 -3.94
CA LEU A 414 12.49 -11.61 -3.51
C LEU A 414 11.22 -11.02 -2.88
N GLU A 415 10.06 -11.18 -3.50
CA GLU A 415 8.78 -10.70 -2.96
C GLU A 415 8.45 -11.36 -1.63
N LEU A 416 8.57 -12.70 -1.55
CA LEU A 416 8.36 -13.47 -0.32
C LEU A 416 9.30 -13.00 0.81
N SER A 417 10.56 -12.69 0.49
CA SER A 417 11.54 -12.22 1.48
C SER A 417 11.20 -10.86 2.09
N LEU A 418 10.38 -10.07 1.39
CA LEU A 418 9.96 -8.72 1.80
C LEU A 418 8.47 -8.68 2.21
N GLU A 419 7.79 -9.83 2.23
CA GLU A 419 6.40 -9.96 2.62
C GLU A 419 6.26 -9.83 4.15
N GLY A 420 5.54 -8.81 4.62
CA GLY A 420 5.46 -8.46 6.05
C GLY A 420 6.47 -7.43 6.54
N THR A 421 7.23 -6.81 5.63
CA THR A 421 8.12 -5.68 5.94
C THR A 421 7.33 -4.43 6.35
N SER A 422 8.02 -3.45 6.94
CA SER A 422 7.45 -2.17 7.34
C SER A 422 8.43 -1.03 7.12
N VAL A 423 7.95 0.22 7.17
CA VAL A 423 8.77 1.43 6.94
C VAL A 423 10.06 1.46 7.77
N SER A 424 10.02 0.97 9.01
CA SER A 424 11.19 0.98 9.91
C SER A 424 12.14 -0.19 9.69
N ARG A 425 11.68 -1.27 9.08
CA ARG A 425 12.46 -2.50 8.86
C ARG A 425 12.93 -2.68 7.42
N ILE A 426 12.30 -2.03 6.44
CA ILE A 426 12.54 -2.31 5.02
C ILE A 426 14.02 -2.24 4.62
N VAL A 427 14.77 -1.26 5.10
CA VAL A 427 16.22 -1.16 4.80
C VAL A 427 17.02 -2.31 5.42
N LEU A 428 16.66 -2.73 6.64
CA LEU A 428 17.29 -3.87 7.29
C LEU A 428 16.97 -5.16 6.55
N ASP A 429 15.70 -5.36 6.17
CA ASP A 429 15.24 -6.56 5.50
C ASP A 429 15.82 -6.64 4.06
N LEU A 430 15.92 -5.51 3.35
CA LEU A 430 16.61 -5.43 2.06
C LEU A 430 18.09 -5.81 2.17
N LYS A 431 18.80 -5.32 3.20
CA LYS A 431 20.22 -5.64 3.42
C LYS A 431 20.45 -7.07 3.91
N THR A 432 19.51 -7.63 4.68
CA THR A 432 19.66 -8.95 5.30
C THR A 432 19.21 -10.08 4.39
N PHE A 433 18.17 -9.86 3.57
CA PHE A 433 17.54 -10.89 2.75
C PHE A 433 17.67 -10.60 1.25
N ALA A 434 17.16 -9.45 0.77
CA ALA A 434 17.08 -9.18 -0.67
C ALA A 434 18.45 -9.06 -1.35
N LEU A 435 19.34 -8.19 -0.87
CA LEU A 435 20.64 -7.98 -1.52
C LEU A 435 21.52 -9.24 -1.54
N PRO A 436 21.64 -10.03 -0.45
CA PRO A 436 22.35 -11.31 -0.48
C PRO A 436 21.73 -12.32 -1.46
N TRP A 437 20.40 -12.37 -1.58
CA TRP A 437 19.72 -13.23 -2.56
C TRP A 437 20.08 -12.85 -4.00
N LEU A 438 19.99 -11.57 -4.31
CA LEU A 438 20.25 -11.07 -5.66
C LEU A 438 21.71 -11.30 -6.06
N GLN A 439 22.65 -11.12 -5.12
CA GLN A 439 24.06 -11.49 -5.34
C GLN A 439 24.24 -12.98 -5.59
N LEU A 440 23.51 -13.84 -4.85
CA LEU A 440 23.56 -15.29 -5.05
C LEU A 440 23.04 -15.67 -6.45
N VAL A 441 21.95 -15.04 -6.91
CA VAL A 441 21.39 -15.24 -8.25
C VAL A 441 22.37 -14.78 -9.34
N ASP A 442 22.97 -13.61 -9.20
CA ASP A 442 23.97 -13.10 -10.15
C ASP A 442 25.24 -13.99 -10.18
N ASN A 443 25.68 -14.51 -9.04
CA ASN A 443 26.82 -15.43 -8.95
C ASN A 443 26.56 -16.78 -9.63
N ARG A 444 25.32 -17.31 -9.55
CA ARG A 444 24.94 -18.55 -10.27
C ARG A 444 25.06 -18.36 -11.78
N LYS A 445 24.65 -17.19 -12.28
CA LYS A 445 24.76 -16.84 -13.70
C LYS A 445 26.22 -16.72 -14.14
N SER A 446 27.06 -16.09 -13.32
CA SER A 446 28.49 -15.91 -13.64
C SER A 446 29.31 -17.21 -13.50
N GLY A 447 28.86 -18.18 -12.70
CA GLY A 447 29.54 -19.45 -12.45
C GLY A 447 29.35 -20.53 -13.52
N MET A 448 28.44 -20.33 -14.49
CA MET A 448 28.22 -21.21 -15.65
C MET A 448 29.27 -21.02 -16.77
N VAL A 449 30.41 -20.39 -16.48
CA VAL A 449 31.57 -20.28 -17.39
C VAL A 449 32.59 -21.33 -16.97
N ASP A 450 32.62 -22.47 -17.66
CA ASP A 450 33.51 -23.60 -17.36
C ASP A 450 35.02 -23.23 -17.39
N GLU A 451 35.81 -23.94 -16.58
CA GLU A 451 37.28 -23.83 -16.48
C GLU A 451 38.06 -24.30 -17.73
N GLU A 452 37.38 -24.72 -18.79
CA GLU A 452 37.97 -24.91 -20.12
C GLU A 452 37.40 -23.81 -21.02
N GLY A 453 38.25 -22.85 -21.40
CA GLY A 453 37.89 -21.63 -22.16
C GLY A 453 37.36 -21.84 -23.58
N ASP A 454 36.51 -22.85 -23.81
CA ASP A 454 35.67 -22.99 -24.97
C ASP A 454 34.29 -22.38 -24.70
N VAL A 455 34.13 -21.15 -25.20
CA VAL A 455 32.84 -20.48 -25.32
C VAL A 455 31.98 -21.31 -26.28
N GLN A 456 31.23 -22.28 -25.77
CA GLN A 456 30.03 -22.70 -26.47
C GLN A 456 29.06 -21.54 -26.37
N MET A 457 28.96 -20.77 -27.46
CA MET A 457 27.84 -19.87 -27.71
C MET A 457 26.57 -20.72 -27.82
N GLN A 458 26.04 -21.17 -26.69
CA GLN A 458 24.61 -21.35 -26.57
C GLN A 458 24.03 -19.95 -26.54
N GLU A 459 23.19 -19.64 -27.54
CA GLU A 459 22.40 -18.43 -27.62
C GLU A 459 21.75 -18.21 -26.26
N GLN A 460 22.28 -17.26 -25.49
CA GLN A 460 21.73 -16.87 -24.21
C GLN A 460 20.30 -16.38 -24.48
N ASP A 461 19.32 -16.95 -23.79
CA ASP A 461 17.98 -16.35 -23.74
C ASP A 461 18.14 -14.92 -23.23
N GLU A 462 17.90 -13.91 -24.09
CA GLU A 462 17.93 -12.47 -23.78
C GLU A 462 16.90 -12.06 -22.69
N SER A 463 16.27 -13.02 -22.01
CA SER A 463 15.12 -12.85 -21.12
C SER A 463 15.46 -12.88 -19.63
N GLU A 464 16.69 -13.21 -19.23
CA GLU A 464 17.03 -13.37 -17.81
C GLU A 464 17.53 -12.09 -17.15
N GLU A 465 16.63 -11.40 -16.44
CA GLU A 465 16.86 -10.15 -15.71
C GLU A 465 17.98 -10.24 -14.65
N SER A 466 18.88 -9.25 -14.57
CA SER A 466 19.93 -9.15 -13.52
C SER A 466 19.33 -8.93 -12.12
N GLY A 467 20.02 -9.36 -11.07
CA GLY A 467 19.58 -9.15 -9.69
C GLY A 467 19.31 -7.67 -9.35
N GLN A 468 20.13 -6.74 -9.86
CA GLN A 468 19.87 -5.30 -9.70
C GLN A 468 18.59 -4.84 -10.43
N ALA A 469 18.32 -5.37 -11.62
CA ALA A 469 17.10 -5.04 -12.35
C ALA A 469 15.84 -5.57 -11.64
N MET A 470 15.90 -6.76 -11.05
CA MET A 470 14.82 -7.29 -10.20
C MET A 470 14.53 -6.39 -8.99
N LEU A 471 15.57 -5.86 -8.33
CA LEU A 471 15.42 -4.90 -7.24
C LEU A 471 14.73 -3.61 -7.71
N TYR A 472 15.09 -3.10 -8.89
CA TYR A 472 14.49 -1.90 -9.46
C TYR A 472 13.03 -2.15 -9.81
N ARG A 473 12.72 -3.30 -10.42
CA ARG A 473 11.37 -3.74 -10.74
C ARG A 473 10.49 -3.79 -9.50
N TRP A 474 10.99 -4.37 -8.41
CA TRP A 474 10.30 -4.42 -7.12
C TRP A 474 10.09 -3.04 -6.52
N THR A 475 11.13 -2.19 -6.53
CA THR A 475 11.03 -0.82 -5.98
C THR A 475 9.99 0.01 -6.73
N LEU A 476 9.90 -0.16 -8.05
CA LEU A 476 8.93 0.52 -8.91
C LEU A 476 7.50 -0.03 -8.74
N SER A 477 7.32 -1.33 -8.48
CA SER A 477 5.97 -1.89 -8.25
C SER A 477 5.39 -1.46 -6.89
N VAL A 478 6.24 -1.32 -5.88
CA VAL A 478 5.83 -0.91 -4.53
C VAL A 478 5.51 0.60 -4.45
N ALA A 479 6.08 1.41 -5.35
CA ALA A 479 5.94 2.86 -5.37
C ALA A 479 4.49 3.37 -5.47
N GLU A 480 3.58 2.62 -6.10
CA GLU A 480 2.16 2.99 -6.20
C GLU A 480 1.46 2.97 -4.84
N SER A 481 1.84 2.05 -3.95
CA SER A 481 1.22 1.85 -2.63
C SER A 481 2.01 2.45 -1.46
N HIS A 482 3.35 2.47 -1.55
CA HIS A 482 4.24 2.75 -0.43
C HIS A 482 5.41 3.66 -0.83
N LEU A 483 5.10 4.94 -1.09
CA LEU A 483 6.12 5.97 -1.36
C LEU A 483 7.10 6.14 -0.18
N ASP A 484 6.62 5.91 1.04
CA ASP A 484 7.41 5.92 2.27
C ASP A 484 8.51 4.84 2.27
N TRP A 485 8.23 3.63 1.78
CA TRP A 485 9.24 2.56 1.68
C TRP A 485 10.30 2.91 0.64
N CYS A 486 9.88 3.43 -0.52
CA CYS A 486 10.78 3.92 -1.55
C CYS A 486 11.67 5.05 -1.01
N CYS A 487 11.10 6.00 -0.25
CA CYS A 487 11.85 7.10 0.35
C CYS A 487 12.99 6.61 1.26
N VAL A 488 12.70 5.70 2.20
CA VAL A 488 13.72 5.19 3.13
C VAL A 488 14.76 4.33 2.38
N THR A 489 14.34 3.59 1.36
CA THR A 489 15.25 2.82 0.48
C THR A 489 16.22 3.73 -0.27
N LEU A 490 15.72 4.83 -0.85
CA LEU A 490 16.53 5.82 -1.57
C LEU A 490 17.45 6.62 -0.62
N GLU A 491 17.01 6.92 0.60
CA GLU A 491 17.85 7.54 1.63
C GLU A 491 19.05 6.67 2.02
N SER A 492 18.87 5.35 2.02
CA SER A 492 19.96 4.40 2.24
C SER A 492 20.82 4.14 1.00
N SER A 493 20.57 4.86 -0.10
CA SER A 493 21.32 4.78 -1.36
C SER A 493 22.00 6.11 -1.71
N LYS A 494 22.16 7.02 -0.75
CA LYS A 494 22.75 8.35 -0.99
C LYS A 494 24.19 8.25 -1.55
N PRO A 495 24.56 9.10 -2.52
CA PRO A 495 25.92 9.18 -3.05
C PRO A 495 27.00 9.56 -2.02
N THR A 496 26.60 10.09 -0.86
CA THR A 496 27.52 10.40 0.26
C THR A 496 27.92 9.17 1.07
N MET A 497 27.23 8.05 0.90
CA MET A 497 27.50 6.78 1.59
C MET A 497 28.55 5.96 0.82
N GLN A 498 29.25 5.08 1.53
CA GLN A 498 30.16 4.10 0.92
C GLN A 498 29.37 3.15 0.01
N GLU A 499 29.95 2.74 -1.12
CA GLU A 499 29.28 1.92 -2.13
C GLU A 499 28.76 0.58 -1.57
N GLU A 500 29.48 0.01 -0.60
CA GLU A 500 29.10 -1.24 0.10
C GLU A 500 27.82 -1.11 0.94
N ASP A 501 27.55 0.10 1.47
CA ASP A 501 26.40 0.38 2.31
C ASP A 501 25.15 0.77 1.53
N ARG A 502 25.28 1.03 0.21
CA ARG A 502 24.18 1.47 -0.64
C ARG A 502 23.32 0.30 -1.09
N ILE A 503 22.01 0.50 -1.12
CA ILE A 503 21.08 -0.46 -1.71
C ILE A 503 21.15 -0.39 -3.25
N ILE A 504 21.01 0.82 -3.80
CA ILE A 504 21.25 1.10 -5.23
C ILE A 504 22.67 1.65 -5.37
N LYS A 505 23.55 0.91 -6.05
CA LYS A 505 24.97 1.26 -6.16
C LYS A 505 25.23 2.38 -7.17
N GLU A 506 24.56 2.33 -8.32
CA GLU A 506 24.79 3.25 -9.43
C GLU A 506 24.00 4.56 -9.28
N ASP A 507 24.70 5.68 -9.39
CA ASP A 507 24.12 7.03 -9.30
C ASP A 507 23.12 7.33 -10.44
N LEU A 508 23.39 6.79 -11.64
CA LEU A 508 22.49 6.87 -12.79
C LEU A 508 21.18 6.11 -12.54
N ALA A 509 21.26 4.87 -12.03
CA ALA A 509 20.08 4.07 -11.71
C ALA A 509 19.26 4.73 -10.60
N LEU A 510 19.92 5.24 -9.56
CA LEU A 510 19.28 5.97 -8.46
C LEU A 510 18.44 7.15 -8.98
N SER A 511 19.03 7.96 -9.86
CA SER A 511 18.35 9.12 -10.45
C SER A 511 17.14 8.71 -11.28
N ARG A 512 17.28 7.67 -12.11
CA ARG A 512 16.20 7.15 -12.95
C ARG A 512 15.04 6.59 -12.13
N ILE A 513 15.33 5.83 -11.07
CA ILE A 513 14.32 5.24 -10.19
C ILE A 513 13.59 6.33 -9.42
N ALA A 514 14.34 7.26 -8.80
CA ALA A 514 13.75 8.37 -8.06
C ALA A 514 12.84 9.25 -8.95
N LEU A 515 13.29 9.60 -10.16
CA LEU A 515 12.47 10.36 -11.11
C LEU A 515 11.22 9.58 -11.55
N ALA A 516 11.35 8.28 -11.84
CA ALA A 516 10.22 7.43 -12.20
C ALA A 516 9.17 7.36 -11.08
N ILE A 517 9.60 7.16 -9.83
CA ILE A 517 8.72 7.09 -8.66
C ILE A 517 8.02 8.44 -8.44
N LEU A 518 8.76 9.54 -8.46
CA LEU A 518 8.20 10.87 -8.19
C LEU A 518 7.19 11.32 -9.26
N TYR A 519 7.50 11.14 -10.55
CA TYR A 519 6.63 11.57 -11.64
C TYR A 519 5.44 10.64 -11.91
N THR A 520 5.45 9.41 -11.40
CA THR A 520 4.31 8.49 -11.52
C THR A 520 3.44 8.42 -10.26
N ASN A 521 3.85 9.10 -9.18
CA ASN A 521 3.04 9.20 -7.98
C ASN A 521 1.79 10.08 -8.22
N ASP A 522 0.61 9.50 -8.00
CA ASP A 522 -0.68 10.19 -8.15
C ASP A 522 -1.06 11.03 -6.91
N ASP A 523 -0.46 10.78 -5.75
CA ASP A 523 -0.73 11.48 -4.49
C ASP A 523 0.17 12.71 -4.32
N GLY A 524 -0.31 13.85 -4.84
CA GLY A 524 0.36 15.15 -4.68
C GLY A 524 0.42 15.69 -3.24
N SER A 525 -0.09 14.98 -2.23
CA SER A 525 -0.13 15.48 -0.85
C SER A 525 1.15 15.24 -0.04
N GLN A 526 1.96 14.27 -0.45
CA GLN A 526 3.13 13.79 0.30
C GLN A 526 4.41 14.56 -0.02
N VAL A 527 4.34 15.90 -0.03
CA VAL A 527 5.45 16.77 -0.47
C VAL A 527 6.72 16.56 0.37
N ASP A 528 6.58 16.30 1.67
CA ASP A 528 7.71 16.03 2.57
C ASP A 528 8.53 14.79 2.13
N LEU A 529 7.85 13.71 1.73
CA LEU A 529 8.52 12.50 1.24
C LEU A 529 9.17 12.74 -0.11
N MET A 530 8.50 13.48 -1.01
CA MET A 530 9.05 13.82 -2.31
C MET A 530 10.31 14.69 -2.22
N ALA A 531 10.33 15.66 -1.29
CA ALA A 531 11.50 16.49 -1.01
C ALA A 531 12.67 15.66 -0.46
N ARG A 532 12.40 14.74 0.48
CA ARG A 532 13.42 13.82 1.01
C ARG A 532 14.01 12.90 -0.07
N ILE A 533 13.18 12.41 -1.00
CA ILE A 533 13.65 11.64 -2.16
C ILE A 533 14.55 12.51 -3.05
N PHE A 534 14.16 13.75 -3.32
CA PHE A 534 14.97 14.68 -4.10
C PHE A 534 16.34 14.96 -3.47
N GLU A 535 16.41 15.10 -2.14
CA GLU A 535 17.68 15.25 -1.39
C GLU A 535 18.63 14.04 -1.52
N CYS A 536 18.17 12.89 -2.01
CA CYS A 536 18.99 11.71 -2.20
C CYS A 536 19.70 11.67 -3.55
N LEU A 537 19.33 12.56 -4.49
CA LEU A 537 19.84 12.53 -5.86
C LEU A 537 21.31 13.00 -5.96
N PRO A 538 22.11 12.41 -6.86
CA PRO A 538 23.50 12.79 -7.09
C PRO A 538 23.64 14.13 -7.80
N LEU A 539 24.80 14.78 -7.61
CA LEU A 539 25.22 15.92 -8.41
C LEU A 539 26.21 15.42 -9.47
N PHE A 540 25.87 15.56 -10.76
CA PHE A 540 26.74 15.18 -11.86
C PHE A 540 27.76 16.29 -12.18
N ASP A 541 29.02 15.93 -12.44
CA ASP A 541 30.07 16.89 -12.79
C ASP A 541 30.05 17.20 -14.30
N LEU A 542 29.25 18.21 -14.66
CA LEU A 542 28.94 18.58 -16.05
C LEU A 542 30.12 19.24 -16.78
N ASP A 543 31.14 19.71 -16.06
CA ASP A 543 32.31 20.41 -16.63
C ASP A 543 33.27 19.46 -17.39
N SER A 544 33.15 18.15 -17.15
CA SER A 544 34.04 17.11 -17.69
C SER A 544 33.58 16.50 -19.02
N ILE A 545 32.36 16.82 -19.47
CA ILE A 545 31.73 16.17 -20.63
C ILE A 545 31.90 17.08 -21.86
N GLU A 546 32.32 16.54 -23.02
CA GLU A 546 32.35 17.29 -24.29
C GLU A 546 30.92 17.42 -24.86
N SER A 547 30.57 18.58 -25.43
CA SER A 547 29.21 18.94 -25.85
C SER A 547 28.80 18.24 -27.15
N ASP A 548 28.51 16.95 -27.09
CA ASP A 548 27.83 16.26 -28.18
C ASP A 548 26.32 16.41 -28.01
N THR A 549 25.75 17.25 -28.88
CA THR A 549 24.33 17.45 -29.23
C THR A 549 23.33 17.58 -28.07
N GLU A 550 22.77 18.78 -27.92
CA GLU A 550 21.54 19.02 -27.15
C GLU A 550 20.37 18.28 -27.83
N GLU A 551 20.21 16.99 -27.54
CA GLU A 551 18.96 16.29 -27.83
C GLU A 551 17.92 16.87 -26.86
N ASN A 552 16.94 17.58 -27.42
CA ASN A 552 15.88 18.20 -26.65
C ASN A 552 14.98 17.08 -26.12
N ILE A 553 14.95 16.89 -24.80
CA ILE A 553 14.14 15.85 -24.15
C ILE A 553 12.67 16.14 -24.46
N ASP A 554 11.97 15.20 -25.08
CA ASP A 554 10.53 15.32 -25.27
C ASP A 554 9.80 14.99 -23.95
N LEU A 555 9.62 16.02 -23.11
CA LEU A 555 8.87 15.92 -21.84
C LEU A 555 7.43 15.42 -22.04
N HIS A 556 6.82 15.62 -23.22
CA HIS A 556 5.47 15.12 -23.50
C HIS A 556 5.44 13.62 -23.70
N ALA A 557 6.41 13.06 -24.43
CA ALA A 557 6.55 11.61 -24.60
C ALA A 557 6.73 10.90 -23.24
N LEU A 558 7.49 11.50 -22.32
CA LEU A 558 7.66 10.99 -20.95
C LEU A 558 6.34 11.04 -20.16
N SER A 559 5.51 12.06 -20.36
CA SER A 559 4.24 12.23 -19.64
C SER A 559 3.13 11.25 -20.07
N GLU A 560 3.20 10.68 -21.27
CA GLU A 560 2.23 9.70 -21.76
C GLU A 560 2.38 8.33 -21.07
N THR A 561 3.57 7.99 -20.57
CA THR A 561 3.82 6.72 -19.88
C THR A 561 3.03 6.63 -18.57
N LEU A 562 2.21 5.58 -18.42
CA LEU A 562 1.24 5.47 -17.33
C LEU A 562 1.80 4.83 -16.05
N THR A 563 2.85 4.02 -16.16
CA THR A 563 3.39 3.21 -15.05
C THR A 563 4.83 3.60 -14.70
N ALA A 564 5.23 3.36 -13.44
CA ALA A 564 6.59 3.59 -12.96
C ALA A 564 7.65 2.84 -13.80
N HIS A 565 7.37 1.59 -14.19
CA HIS A 565 8.24 0.80 -15.07
C HIS A 565 8.37 1.40 -16.47
N GLY A 566 7.26 1.90 -17.04
CA GLY A 566 7.27 2.55 -18.35
C GLY A 566 8.07 3.84 -18.35
N PHE A 567 7.93 4.65 -17.30
CA PHE A 567 8.73 5.87 -17.13
C PHE A 567 10.21 5.55 -16.93
N PHE A 568 10.54 4.57 -16.08
CA PHE A 568 11.92 4.11 -15.88
C PHE A 568 12.58 3.62 -17.17
N ALA A 569 11.88 2.81 -17.98
CA ALA A 569 12.38 2.34 -19.26
C ALA A 569 12.68 3.48 -20.24
N ALA A 570 11.84 4.53 -20.26
CA ALA A 570 12.10 5.71 -21.07
C ALA A 570 13.33 6.49 -20.58
N LEU A 571 13.55 6.58 -19.26
CA LEU A 571 14.72 7.24 -18.67
C LEU A 571 16.05 6.47 -18.87
N GLN A 572 16.01 5.17 -19.20
CA GLN A 572 17.25 4.40 -19.44
C GLN A 572 18.05 4.91 -20.64
N GLN A 573 17.39 5.54 -21.61
CA GLN A 573 18.04 6.12 -22.79
C GLN A 573 18.77 7.43 -22.48
N LEU A 574 18.42 8.09 -21.36
CA LEU A 574 18.94 9.41 -21.00
C LEU A 574 20.32 9.33 -20.33
N LYS A 575 21.17 10.30 -20.66
CA LYS A 575 22.53 10.46 -20.10
C LYS A 575 22.57 11.43 -18.92
N GLU A 576 23.73 11.57 -18.28
CA GLU A 576 23.94 12.42 -17.08
C GLU A 576 23.44 13.86 -17.24
N ARG A 577 23.70 14.50 -18.38
CA ARG A 577 23.27 15.89 -18.64
C ARG A 577 21.74 16.04 -18.67
N GLU A 578 21.07 15.12 -19.35
CA GLU A 578 19.61 15.13 -19.53
C GLU A 578 18.90 14.80 -18.22
N LEU A 579 19.48 13.90 -17.42
CA LEU A 579 19.00 13.65 -16.06
C LEU A 579 19.18 14.87 -15.17
N SER A 580 20.30 15.58 -15.26
CA SER A 580 20.52 16.83 -14.52
C SER A 580 19.47 17.89 -14.87
N THR A 581 19.13 18.08 -16.15
CA THR A 581 18.10 19.06 -16.55
C THR A 581 16.70 18.67 -16.08
N LEU A 582 16.37 17.38 -16.09
CA LEU A 582 15.11 16.88 -15.50
C LEU A 582 15.07 17.05 -13.98
N MET A 583 16.20 16.93 -13.30
CA MET A 583 16.33 17.16 -11.86
C MET A 583 16.18 18.64 -11.51
N ASP A 584 16.76 19.55 -12.30
CA ASP A 584 16.54 20.99 -12.15
C ASP A 584 15.06 21.34 -12.36
N GLY A 585 14.42 20.74 -13.37
CA GLY A 585 12.97 20.85 -13.59
C GLY A 585 12.15 20.31 -12.42
N LEU A 586 12.53 19.15 -11.87
CA LEU A 586 11.90 18.57 -10.68
C LEU A 586 12.00 19.50 -9.47
N GLN A 587 13.13 20.18 -9.27
CA GLN A 587 13.28 21.17 -8.19
C GLN A 587 12.27 22.32 -8.32
N VAL A 588 12.04 22.81 -9.54
CA VAL A 588 11.01 23.82 -9.81
C VAL A 588 9.62 23.26 -9.56
N HIS A 589 9.35 22.01 -9.93
CA HIS A 589 8.05 21.36 -9.69
C HIS A 589 7.79 21.14 -8.20
N LEU A 590 8.79 20.71 -7.41
CA LEU A 590 8.66 20.50 -5.97
C LEU A 590 8.47 21.81 -5.21
N SER A 591 9.24 22.85 -5.52
CA SER A 591 9.03 24.18 -4.91
C SER A 591 7.65 24.75 -5.24
N SER A 592 7.17 24.51 -6.47
CA SER A 592 5.81 24.85 -6.88
C SER A 592 4.76 24.02 -6.12
N ALA A 593 4.99 22.73 -5.91
CA ALA A 593 4.09 21.86 -5.14
C ALA A 593 4.00 22.29 -3.67
N GLU A 594 5.13 22.67 -3.06
CA GLU A 594 5.16 23.22 -1.69
C GLU A 594 4.34 24.52 -1.57
N ILE A 595 4.46 25.42 -2.56
CA ILE A 595 3.61 26.63 -2.63
C ILE A 595 2.13 26.24 -2.66
N LEU A 596 1.73 25.31 -3.52
CA LEU A 596 0.32 24.90 -3.63
C LEU A 596 -0.19 24.22 -2.35
N TRP A 597 0.65 23.39 -1.72
CA TRP A 597 0.33 22.68 -0.49
C TRP A 597 0.01 23.63 0.67
N ARG A 598 0.74 24.76 0.78
CA ARG A 598 0.44 25.84 1.76
C ARG A 598 -0.99 26.38 1.64
N TYR A 599 -1.59 26.31 0.45
CA TYR A 599 -2.96 26.74 0.17
C TYR A 599 -3.98 25.59 0.11
N GLU A 600 -3.61 24.40 0.63
CA GLU A 600 -4.44 23.19 0.62
C GLU A 600 -4.81 22.74 -0.82
N LEU A 601 -3.92 22.97 -1.79
CA LEU A 601 -4.05 22.49 -3.17
C LEU A 601 -2.91 21.56 -3.51
N ASN A 602 -3.26 20.37 -4.01
CA ASN A 602 -2.29 19.36 -4.39
C ASN A 602 -2.53 18.96 -5.83
N VAL A 603 -1.45 18.86 -6.60
CA VAL A 603 -1.45 18.28 -7.95
C VAL A 603 -0.29 17.30 -8.04
N PRO A 604 -0.47 16.15 -8.71
CA PRO A 604 0.61 15.18 -8.86
C PRO A 604 1.75 15.75 -9.70
N LEU A 605 2.99 15.33 -9.47
CA LEU A 605 4.16 15.85 -10.20
C LEU A 605 4.06 15.65 -11.72
N ARG A 606 3.39 14.57 -12.15
CA ARG A 606 3.07 14.32 -13.56
C ARG A 606 2.29 15.46 -14.22
N TRP A 607 1.45 16.16 -13.46
CA TRP A 607 0.64 17.27 -13.97
C TRP A 607 1.51 18.39 -14.51
N TYR A 608 2.67 18.65 -13.89
CA TYR A 608 3.60 19.71 -14.33
C TYR A 608 4.22 19.41 -15.68
N LEU A 609 4.56 18.14 -15.95
CA LEU A 609 5.04 17.71 -17.27
C LEU A 609 3.97 17.93 -18.35
N ARG A 610 2.70 17.63 -18.05
CA ARG A 610 1.58 17.85 -18.99
C ARG A 610 1.24 19.33 -19.18
N SER A 611 1.45 20.13 -18.15
CA SER A 611 1.04 21.53 -18.14
C SER A 611 2.06 22.47 -18.75
N ALA A 612 3.33 22.05 -18.92
CA ALA A 612 4.42 22.88 -19.44
C ALA A 612 4.02 23.72 -20.67
N ASP A 613 3.37 23.11 -21.67
CA ASP A 613 2.90 23.80 -22.89
C ASP A 613 1.38 24.03 -22.95
N ASN A 614 0.64 23.70 -21.89
CA ASN A 614 -0.82 23.73 -21.90
C ASN A 614 -1.37 24.94 -21.13
N TYR A 615 -1.70 26.00 -21.88
CA TYR A 615 -2.29 27.24 -21.36
C TYR A 615 -3.56 27.00 -20.53
N ASP A 616 -4.46 26.12 -20.97
CA ASP A 616 -5.74 25.90 -20.30
C ASP A 616 -5.55 25.24 -18.93
N MET A 617 -4.63 24.28 -18.82
CA MET A 617 -4.32 23.62 -17.55
C MET A 617 -3.68 24.59 -16.55
N GLN A 618 -2.71 25.40 -16.99
CA GLN A 618 -2.07 26.42 -16.14
C GLN A 618 -3.09 27.46 -15.66
N LYS A 619 -3.96 27.96 -16.55
CA LYS A 619 -5.04 28.90 -16.20
C LYS A 619 -6.01 28.32 -15.19
N GLN A 620 -6.40 27.04 -15.35
CA GLN A 620 -7.26 26.37 -14.40
C GLN A 620 -6.59 26.20 -13.02
N LEU A 621 -5.29 25.94 -12.96
CA LEU A 621 -4.56 25.90 -11.69
C LEU A 621 -4.56 27.27 -11.00
N CYS A 622 -4.23 28.33 -11.73
CA CYS A 622 -4.22 29.70 -11.20
C CYS A 622 -5.62 30.11 -10.69
N LEU A 623 -6.68 29.80 -11.45
CA LEU A 623 -8.06 30.03 -11.01
C LEU A 623 -8.41 29.20 -9.76
N ARG A 624 -8.03 27.92 -9.71
CA ARG A 624 -8.26 27.07 -8.53
C ARG A 624 -7.57 27.63 -7.30
N LEU A 625 -6.30 28.03 -7.41
CA LEU A 625 -5.57 28.69 -6.33
C LEU A 625 -6.29 29.93 -5.83
N ALA A 626 -6.65 30.85 -6.73
CA ALA A 626 -7.35 32.08 -6.37
C ALA A 626 -8.72 31.80 -5.71
N THR A 627 -9.48 30.82 -6.21
CA THR A 627 -10.80 30.46 -5.63
C THR A 627 -10.70 29.70 -4.31
N GLN A 628 -9.71 28.83 -4.14
CA GLN A 628 -9.50 28.07 -2.90
C GLN A 628 -9.17 29.02 -1.76
N VAL A 629 -8.32 30.02 -2.00
CA VAL A 629 -8.02 31.07 -1.04
C VAL A 629 -9.28 31.82 -0.64
N VAL A 630 -10.13 32.20 -1.61
CA VAL A 630 -11.41 32.87 -1.34
C VAL A 630 -12.32 32.00 -0.47
N SER A 631 -12.48 30.72 -0.83
CA SER A 631 -13.28 29.75 -0.06
C SER A 631 -12.74 29.57 1.36
N ASN A 632 -11.42 29.51 1.52
CA ASN A 632 -10.78 29.40 2.83
C ASN A 632 -10.97 30.68 3.66
N ALA A 633 -10.93 31.86 3.04
CA ALA A 633 -11.25 33.13 3.69
C ALA A 633 -12.72 33.21 4.14
N GLU A 634 -13.66 32.64 3.38
CA GLU A 634 -15.08 32.58 3.76
C GLU A 634 -15.35 31.60 4.91
N ARG A 635 -14.73 30.42 4.88
CA ARG A 635 -14.88 29.37 5.91
C ARG A 635 -14.23 29.74 7.24
N LYS A 636 -12.98 30.20 7.20
CA LYS A 636 -12.20 30.57 8.39
C LYS A 636 -12.55 31.98 8.87
N GLY A 637 -13.18 32.80 8.02
CA GLY A 637 -13.63 34.17 8.28
C GLY A 637 -12.61 35.22 7.80
N SER A 638 -13.08 36.31 7.18
CA SER A 638 -12.23 37.36 6.56
C SER A 638 -11.28 38.09 7.52
N LYS A 639 -11.40 37.83 8.83
CA LYS A 639 -10.53 38.34 9.90
C LYS A 639 -9.24 37.53 10.06
N TYR A 640 -9.13 36.34 9.42
CA TYR A 640 -8.01 35.40 9.59
C TYR A 640 -7.03 35.35 8.42
N MET A 641 -7.30 36.08 7.32
CA MET A 641 -6.28 36.39 6.31
C MET A 641 -5.94 37.86 6.44
N SER A 642 -4.76 38.14 7.00
CA SER A 642 -4.19 39.47 7.11
C SER A 642 -3.92 40.06 5.73
N ASP A 643 -3.70 41.37 5.66
CA ASP A 643 -3.31 42.00 4.39
C ASP A 643 -1.93 41.49 3.95
N ASP A 644 -1.07 41.07 4.90
CA ASP A 644 0.23 40.46 4.65
C ASP A 644 0.11 39.09 3.97
N ASP A 645 -0.85 38.25 4.39
CA ASP A 645 -1.09 36.93 3.77
C ASP A 645 -1.49 37.05 2.29
N TRP A 646 -2.26 38.09 1.94
CA TRP A 646 -2.62 38.37 0.54
C TRP A 646 -1.41 38.86 -0.28
N THR A 647 -0.53 39.66 0.33
CA THR A 647 0.74 40.02 -0.34
C THR A 647 1.65 38.82 -0.51
N GLY A 648 1.70 37.91 0.47
CA GLY A 648 2.43 36.64 0.39
C GLY A 648 1.90 35.75 -0.74
N LEU A 649 0.58 35.62 -0.87
CA LEU A 649 -0.04 34.90 -1.98
C LEU A 649 0.36 35.47 -3.35
N LEU A 650 0.38 36.79 -3.49
CA LEU A 650 0.80 37.40 -4.75
C LEU A 650 2.26 37.09 -5.07
N VAL A 651 3.15 37.13 -4.06
CA VAL A 651 4.55 36.75 -4.21
C VAL A 651 4.64 35.27 -4.62
N ASP A 652 3.96 34.37 -3.92
CA ASP A 652 3.93 32.94 -4.24
C ASP A 652 3.41 32.67 -5.66
N ILE A 653 2.37 33.38 -6.12
CA ILE A 653 1.86 33.27 -7.50
C ILE A 653 2.90 33.77 -8.53
N MET A 654 3.64 34.83 -8.20
CA MET A 654 4.69 35.36 -9.07
C MET A 654 5.91 34.43 -9.08
N ASP A 655 6.20 33.76 -7.97
CA ASP A 655 7.22 32.72 -7.89
C ASP A 655 6.83 31.50 -8.76
N LEU A 656 5.54 31.13 -8.80
CA LEU A 656 5.03 30.11 -9.73
C LEU A 656 5.12 30.54 -11.21
N TYR A 657 5.11 31.85 -11.50
CA TYR A 657 5.30 32.39 -12.85
C TYR A 657 6.78 32.47 -13.25
N ASN A 658 7.67 32.78 -12.30
CA ASN A 658 9.12 32.90 -12.46
C ASN A 658 9.55 33.56 -13.78
N ASN A 659 9.06 34.78 -14.04
CA ASN A 659 9.36 35.55 -15.27
C ASN A 659 9.08 34.82 -16.61
N GLY A 660 8.13 33.88 -16.61
CA GLY A 660 7.73 33.14 -17.82
C GLY A 660 8.41 31.78 -17.98
N THR A 661 9.34 31.41 -17.08
CA THR A 661 9.98 30.07 -17.08
C THR A 661 9.44 29.14 -15.99
N GLY A 662 8.50 29.62 -15.16
CA GLY A 662 7.86 28.83 -14.13
C GLY A 662 6.67 28.00 -14.65
N VAL A 663 5.98 27.34 -13.72
CA VAL A 663 4.81 26.47 -13.98
C VAL A 663 3.64 27.23 -14.62
N LEU A 664 3.56 28.55 -14.40
CA LEU A 664 2.55 29.43 -15.03
C LEU A 664 3.10 30.21 -16.23
N GLY A 665 4.22 29.77 -16.82
CA GLY A 665 4.95 30.51 -17.85
C GLY A 665 4.17 30.79 -19.14
N ALA A 666 3.16 29.98 -19.48
CA ALA A 666 2.34 30.21 -20.68
C ALA A 666 1.29 31.33 -20.49
N MET A 667 1.01 31.72 -19.24
CA MET A 667 0.09 32.82 -18.94
C MET A 667 0.81 34.16 -18.99
N SER A 668 0.11 35.22 -19.43
CA SER A 668 0.68 36.56 -19.31
C SER A 668 0.58 37.07 -17.87
N GLN A 669 1.57 37.86 -17.45
CA GLN A 669 1.56 38.52 -16.14
C GLN A 669 0.25 39.29 -15.91
N GLU A 670 -0.27 40.00 -16.93
CA GLU A 670 -1.55 40.73 -16.83
C GLU A 670 -2.75 39.83 -16.47
N GLU A 671 -2.83 38.62 -17.00
CA GLU A 671 -3.92 37.67 -16.73
C GLU A 671 -3.85 37.11 -15.31
N ILE A 672 -2.63 36.82 -14.83
CA ILE A 672 -2.40 36.37 -13.45
C ILE A 672 -2.86 37.46 -12.47
N PHE A 673 -2.46 38.71 -12.73
CA PHE A 673 -2.90 39.86 -11.95
C PHE A 673 -4.41 40.07 -12.01
N GLU A 674 -5.06 39.84 -13.16
CA GLU A 674 -6.52 39.90 -13.31
C GLU A 674 -7.22 38.88 -12.41
N ILE A 675 -6.76 37.63 -12.41
CA ILE A 675 -7.32 36.55 -11.57
C ILE A 675 -7.14 36.87 -10.09
N TYR A 676 -5.94 37.30 -9.69
CA TYR A 676 -5.66 37.72 -8.32
C TYR A 676 -6.57 38.89 -7.90
N TRP A 677 -6.74 39.90 -8.75
CA TRP A 677 -7.63 41.03 -8.49
C TRP A 677 -9.10 40.63 -8.32
N LYS A 678 -9.60 39.72 -9.17
CA LYS A 678 -10.95 39.17 -9.03
C LYS A 678 -11.15 38.50 -7.67
N ALA A 679 -10.18 37.70 -7.23
CA ALA A 679 -10.23 37.06 -5.92
C ALA A 679 -10.15 38.07 -4.76
N LEU A 680 -9.23 39.04 -4.85
CA LEU A 680 -9.04 40.07 -3.84
C LEU A 680 -10.30 40.94 -3.64
N LEU A 681 -10.94 41.33 -4.75
CA LEU A 681 -12.16 42.12 -4.73
C LEU A 681 -13.33 41.35 -4.14
N ARG A 682 -13.47 40.05 -4.43
CA ARG A 682 -14.51 39.17 -3.84
C ARG A 682 -14.38 38.98 -2.34
N CYS A 683 -13.16 39.00 -1.82
CA CYS A 683 -12.90 38.94 -0.38
C CYS A 683 -13.11 40.28 0.35
N GLY A 684 -13.45 41.36 -0.36
CA GLY A 684 -13.72 42.68 0.23
C GLY A 684 -12.47 43.43 0.69
N LYS A 685 -11.28 43.05 0.21
CA LYS A 685 -9.98 43.64 0.59
C LYS A 685 -9.67 44.90 -0.23
N PHE A 686 -10.56 45.88 -0.17
CA PHE A 686 -10.52 47.09 -0.99
C PHE A 686 -9.32 48.00 -0.72
N LYS A 687 -8.83 48.03 0.52
CA LYS A 687 -7.64 48.83 0.89
C LYS A 687 -6.39 48.32 0.18
N LEU A 688 -6.18 47.01 0.19
CA LEU A 688 -5.04 46.39 -0.48
C LEU A 688 -5.14 46.55 -2.00
N ALA A 689 -6.34 46.38 -2.57
CA ALA A 689 -6.56 46.63 -3.99
C ALA A 689 -6.18 48.08 -4.38
N LYS A 690 -6.56 49.06 -3.56
CA LYS A 690 -6.20 50.47 -3.76
C LYS A 690 -4.70 50.72 -3.64
N ASP A 691 -4.05 50.10 -2.66
CA ASP A 691 -2.61 50.23 -2.45
C ASP A 691 -1.81 49.56 -3.59
N SER A 692 -2.32 48.47 -4.17
CA SER A 692 -1.70 47.79 -5.31
C SER A 692 -1.84 48.54 -6.64
N LEU A 693 -2.82 49.45 -6.76
CA LEU A 693 -2.95 50.38 -7.90
C LEU A 693 -1.94 51.53 -7.87
N LEU A 694 -1.43 51.87 -6.68
CA LEU A 694 -0.49 52.97 -6.53
C LEU A 694 0.93 52.46 -6.79
N PRO A 695 1.68 53.04 -7.75
CA PRO A 695 3.04 52.61 -8.03
C PRO A 695 3.94 52.98 -6.86
N LYS A 696 4.15 52.04 -5.92
CA LYS A 696 5.15 52.21 -4.86
C LYS A 696 6.57 51.98 -5.41
N TYR A 697 6.71 51.17 -6.47
CA TYR A 697 8.00 50.85 -7.12
C TYR A 697 7.86 50.52 -8.62
N GLY A 698 7.51 51.51 -9.46
CA GLY A 698 7.85 51.49 -10.89
C GLY A 698 7.03 50.63 -11.86
N GLU A 699 6.26 49.62 -11.43
CA GLU A 699 5.42 48.83 -12.34
C GLU A 699 3.95 48.85 -11.90
N THR A 700 3.10 49.51 -12.69
CA THR A 700 1.64 49.33 -12.59
C THR A 700 1.28 48.18 -13.53
N THR A 701 1.03 46.99 -12.97
CA THR A 701 0.85 45.74 -13.74
C THR A 701 -0.53 45.55 -14.34
N ILE A 702 -1.55 46.31 -13.89
CA ILE A 702 -2.89 46.32 -14.51
C ILE A 702 -3.20 47.73 -15.03
N SER A 703 -3.69 47.81 -16.27
CA SER A 703 -4.20 49.07 -16.83
C SER A 703 -5.39 49.61 -16.04
N ILE A 704 -5.46 50.93 -15.85
CA ILE A 704 -6.55 51.59 -15.11
C ILE A 704 -7.93 51.24 -15.72
N ASN A 705 -8.02 51.06 -17.04
CA ASN A 705 -9.26 50.68 -17.71
C ASN A 705 -9.72 49.26 -17.36
N LYS A 706 -8.80 48.28 -17.28
CA LYS A 706 -9.12 46.91 -16.86
C LYS A 706 -9.49 46.89 -15.37
N ALA A 707 -8.76 47.60 -14.51
CA ALA A 707 -9.10 47.71 -13.09
C ALA A 707 -10.50 48.32 -12.87
N GLN A 708 -10.89 49.31 -13.66
CA GLN A 708 -12.25 49.88 -13.65
C GLN A 708 -13.31 48.83 -13.96
N GLN A 709 -13.10 47.99 -14.98
CA GLN A 709 -14.04 46.92 -15.35
C GLN A 709 -14.17 45.89 -14.23
N LEU A 710 -13.04 45.42 -13.68
CA LEU A 710 -13.03 44.43 -12.60
C LEU A 710 -13.75 44.92 -11.34
N VAL A 711 -13.57 46.20 -10.98
CA VAL A 711 -14.26 46.81 -9.85
C VAL A 711 -15.77 46.91 -10.08
N VAL A 712 -16.20 47.26 -11.31
CA VAL A 712 -17.63 47.28 -11.66
C VAL A 712 -18.22 45.89 -11.63
N ASP A 713 -17.52 44.87 -12.14
CA ASP A 713 -18.01 43.49 -12.12
C ASP A 713 -18.12 42.93 -10.68
N ALA A 714 -17.15 43.24 -9.82
CA ALA A 714 -17.20 42.86 -8.41
C ALA A 714 -18.30 43.61 -7.63
N GLU A 715 -18.47 44.92 -7.88
CA GLU A 715 -19.59 45.68 -7.33
C GLU A 715 -20.92 45.05 -7.71
N ARG A 716 -21.05 44.62 -8.96
CA ARG A 716 -22.29 44.02 -9.46
C ARG A 716 -22.63 42.75 -8.70
N GLU A 717 -21.64 41.90 -8.46
CA GLU A 717 -21.79 40.68 -7.68
C GLU A 717 -22.23 40.98 -6.24
N TYR A 718 -21.64 41.98 -5.58
CA TYR A 718 -22.07 42.38 -4.22
C TYR A 718 -23.48 42.96 -4.20
N PHE A 719 -23.82 43.79 -5.17
CA PHE A 719 -25.13 44.44 -5.26
C PHE A 719 -26.24 43.41 -5.52
N ASP A 720 -26.02 42.47 -6.45
CA ASP A 720 -27.01 41.47 -6.82
C ASP A 720 -27.23 40.45 -5.69
N ASN A 721 -26.18 40.16 -4.90
CA ASN A 721 -26.25 39.32 -3.70
C ASN A 721 -26.71 40.06 -2.43
N ALA A 722 -27.08 41.35 -2.52
CA ALA A 722 -27.48 42.11 -1.34
C ALA A 722 -28.92 41.80 -0.90
N VAL A 723 -29.08 41.38 0.36
CA VAL A 723 -30.40 41.12 0.98
C VAL A 723 -31.11 42.43 1.38
N SER A 724 -30.34 43.46 1.70
CA SER A 724 -30.81 44.77 2.11
C SER A 724 -30.20 45.85 1.21
N GLY A 725 -31.01 46.84 0.83
CA GLY A 725 -30.50 48.01 0.11
C GLY A 725 -29.80 49.04 0.99
N ASN A 726 -29.57 48.76 2.26
CA ASN A 726 -28.90 49.72 3.14
C ASN A 726 -27.41 49.87 2.80
N MET A 727 -27.03 51.04 2.26
CA MET A 727 -25.63 51.38 1.89
C MET A 727 -24.63 51.28 3.05
N TYR A 728 -25.08 51.31 4.31
CA TYR A 728 -24.20 51.24 5.47
C TYR A 728 -24.04 49.84 6.07
N SER A 729 -24.70 48.82 5.51
CA SER A 729 -24.67 47.45 6.07
C SER A 729 -24.68 46.36 5.00
N GLY A 730 -24.01 45.24 5.29
CA GLY A 730 -24.00 44.05 4.45
C GLY A 730 -23.32 44.26 3.10
N ASN A 731 -23.72 43.48 2.09
CA ASN A 731 -23.10 43.50 0.77
C ASN A 731 -23.26 44.84 0.05
N MET A 732 -24.30 45.62 0.35
CA MET A 732 -24.48 46.95 -0.24
C MET A 732 -23.43 47.96 0.25
N LYS A 733 -22.93 47.80 1.49
CA LYS A 733 -21.77 48.57 1.97
C LYS A 733 -20.50 48.16 1.25
N LEU A 734 -20.30 46.86 1.06
CA LEU A 734 -19.13 46.33 0.34
C LEU A 734 -19.12 46.80 -1.12
N ALA A 735 -20.27 46.81 -1.79
CA ALA A 735 -20.45 47.38 -3.13
C ALA A 735 -20.04 48.87 -3.18
N ALA A 736 -20.48 49.67 -2.21
CA ALA A 736 -20.13 51.09 -2.13
C ALA A 736 -18.64 51.32 -1.81
N GLU A 737 -18.02 50.45 -1.02
CA GLU A 737 -16.59 50.51 -0.71
C GLU A 737 -15.73 50.04 -1.90
N CYS A 738 -16.20 49.05 -2.67
CA CYS A 738 -15.55 48.55 -3.89
C CYS A 738 -15.38 49.66 -4.94
N LEU A 739 -16.42 50.46 -5.19
CA LEU A 739 -16.37 51.58 -6.12
C LEU A 739 -15.38 52.70 -5.71
N LYS A 740 -14.96 52.77 -4.45
CA LYS A 740 -14.01 53.78 -3.94
C LYS A 740 -12.53 53.38 -4.16
N VAL A 741 -12.27 52.17 -4.66
CA VAL A 741 -10.92 51.67 -4.92
C VAL A 741 -10.25 52.46 -6.05
N VAL A 742 -11.02 52.77 -7.10
CA VAL A 742 -10.55 53.40 -8.34
C VAL A 742 -11.00 54.86 -8.40
N PRO A 743 -10.26 55.78 -9.08
CA PRO A 743 -10.71 57.16 -9.28
C PRO A 743 -12.11 57.24 -9.94
N PRO A 744 -12.92 58.24 -9.56
CA PRO A 744 -14.30 58.35 -10.02
C PRO A 744 -14.37 58.58 -11.54
N ASN A 745 -15.01 57.64 -12.23
CA ASN A 745 -15.37 57.74 -13.66
C ASN A 745 -16.90 57.84 -13.79
N GLN A 746 -17.40 58.27 -14.94
CA GLN A 746 -18.84 58.38 -15.23
C GLN A 746 -19.59 57.07 -14.95
N LEU A 747 -19.01 55.92 -15.31
CA LEU A 747 -19.60 54.59 -15.04
C LEU A 747 -19.65 54.27 -13.54
N ILE A 748 -18.56 54.52 -12.81
CA ILE A 748 -18.48 54.32 -11.36
C ILE A 748 -19.49 55.20 -10.63
N GLN A 749 -19.63 56.45 -11.06
CA GLN A 749 -20.61 57.37 -10.49
C GLN A 749 -22.05 56.93 -10.76
N GLN A 750 -22.34 56.34 -11.92
CA GLN A 750 -23.66 55.79 -12.23
C GLN A 750 -24.02 54.61 -11.31
N GLU A 751 -23.09 53.68 -11.09
CA GLU A 751 -23.32 52.55 -10.17
C GLU A 751 -23.41 53.05 -8.70
N MET A 752 -22.60 54.02 -8.29
CA MET A 752 -22.73 54.65 -6.96
C MET A 752 -24.10 55.33 -6.78
N ASN A 753 -24.56 56.05 -7.79
CA ASN A 753 -25.89 56.67 -7.77
C ASN A 753 -26.99 55.61 -7.66
N LEU A 754 -26.83 54.44 -8.29
CA LEU A 754 -27.78 53.33 -8.19
C LEU A 754 -27.80 52.71 -6.77
N ILE A 755 -26.65 52.57 -6.12
CA ILE A 755 -26.53 52.15 -4.71
C ILE A 755 -27.29 53.14 -3.80
N GLU A 756 -27.03 54.43 -3.94
CA GLU A 756 -27.72 55.47 -3.17
C GLU A 756 -29.23 55.46 -3.43
N ALA A 757 -29.65 55.34 -4.68
CA ALA A 757 -31.06 55.23 -5.05
C ALA A 757 -31.73 54.00 -4.41
N THR A 758 -31.05 52.87 -4.39
CA THR A 758 -31.53 51.63 -3.78
C THR A 758 -31.68 51.80 -2.27
N HIS A 759 -30.71 52.45 -1.60
CA HIS A 759 -30.81 52.78 -0.18
C HIS A 759 -32.03 53.63 0.15
N HIS A 760 -32.27 54.68 -0.63
CA HIS A 760 -33.46 55.52 -0.46
C HIS A 760 -34.75 54.69 -0.65
N LEU A 761 -34.85 53.88 -1.70
CA LEU A 761 -36.04 53.07 -2.00
C LEU A 761 -36.34 52.02 -0.92
N THR A 762 -35.36 51.25 -0.48
CA THR A 762 -35.59 50.12 0.43
C THR A 762 -35.57 50.52 1.90
N THR A 763 -34.68 51.44 2.29
CA THR A 763 -34.38 51.69 3.72
C THR A 763 -35.12 52.91 4.23
N GLU A 764 -35.13 54.00 3.47
CA GLU A 764 -35.78 55.24 3.91
C GLU A 764 -37.27 55.27 3.59
N PHE A 765 -37.64 54.84 2.39
CA PHE A 765 -39.03 54.83 1.92
C PHE A 765 -39.68 53.45 2.00
N ASN A 766 -38.95 52.39 2.35
CA ASN A 766 -39.49 51.02 2.54
C ASN A 766 -40.49 50.58 1.46
N VAL A 767 -40.10 50.72 0.19
CA VAL A 767 -40.97 50.41 -0.96
C VAL A 767 -41.18 48.90 -1.08
N PHE A 768 -42.42 48.50 -1.26
CA PHE A 768 -42.80 47.10 -1.40
C PHE A 768 -42.96 46.71 -2.88
N TYR A 769 -42.41 45.55 -3.27
CA TYR A 769 -42.67 44.97 -4.58
C TYR A 769 -44.11 44.40 -4.65
N ARG A 770 -44.54 43.77 -3.55
CA ARG A 770 -45.92 43.31 -3.30
C ARG A 770 -46.29 43.61 -1.85
N PRO A 771 -47.58 43.73 -1.48
CA PRO A 771 -47.98 43.99 -0.11
C PRO A 771 -47.28 43.03 0.87
N GLY A 772 -46.44 43.58 1.77
CA GLY A 772 -45.67 42.82 2.77
C GLY A 772 -44.29 42.30 2.32
N ILE A 773 -43.91 42.42 1.05
CA ILE A 773 -42.59 41.98 0.53
C ILE A 773 -41.79 43.22 0.07
N PRO A 774 -40.71 43.60 0.77
CA PRO A 774 -39.88 44.74 0.39
C PRO A 774 -39.19 44.49 -0.95
N ILE A 775 -38.92 45.55 -1.71
CA ILE A 775 -38.16 45.42 -2.96
C ILE A 775 -36.70 45.10 -2.67
N MET A 776 -36.16 44.09 -3.36
CA MET A 776 -34.77 43.69 -3.21
C MET A 776 -33.85 44.51 -4.14
N PRO A 777 -32.59 44.78 -3.75
CA PRO A 777 -31.62 45.47 -4.60
C PRO A 777 -31.53 44.94 -6.04
N MET A 778 -31.39 43.63 -6.22
CA MET A 778 -31.34 42.99 -7.54
C MET A 778 -32.58 43.33 -8.41
N GLN A 779 -33.77 43.45 -7.80
CA GLN A 779 -35.00 43.83 -8.52
C GLN A 779 -34.99 45.30 -8.95
N VAL A 780 -34.39 46.18 -8.15
CA VAL A 780 -34.21 47.60 -8.52
C VAL A 780 -33.33 47.70 -9.76
N ARG A 781 -32.20 46.98 -9.80
CA ARG A 781 -31.29 46.99 -10.95
C ARG A 781 -31.91 46.37 -12.21
N GLN A 782 -32.65 45.27 -12.08
CA GLN A 782 -33.31 44.59 -13.20
C GLN A 782 -34.56 45.33 -13.73
N SER A 783 -34.99 46.41 -13.07
CA SER A 783 -36.19 47.14 -13.46
C SER A 783 -36.03 47.83 -14.83
N LYS A 784 -36.81 47.36 -15.82
CA LYS A 784 -36.84 47.97 -17.16
C LYS A 784 -37.47 49.36 -17.14
N ASN A 785 -38.46 49.57 -16.27
CA ASN A 785 -39.18 50.84 -16.14
C ASN A 785 -38.94 51.45 -14.76
N ARG A 786 -37.90 52.28 -14.65
CA ARG A 786 -37.48 52.89 -13.38
C ARG A 786 -38.49 53.90 -12.82
N LEU A 787 -39.39 54.42 -13.64
CA LEU A 787 -40.50 55.28 -13.22
C LEU A 787 -41.55 54.54 -12.38
N GLU A 788 -41.73 53.24 -12.62
CA GLU A 788 -42.66 52.41 -11.84
C GLU A 788 -42.20 52.26 -10.38
N LEU A 789 -40.89 52.33 -10.12
CA LEU A 789 -40.38 52.33 -8.75
C LEU A 789 -40.83 53.59 -7.99
N ILE A 790 -40.91 54.73 -8.69
CA ILE A 790 -41.38 55.99 -8.13
C ILE A 790 -42.90 55.97 -7.92
N SER A 791 -43.68 55.39 -8.85
CA SER A 791 -45.13 55.24 -8.64
C SER A 791 -45.43 54.37 -7.41
N ARG A 792 -44.74 53.23 -7.27
CA ARG A 792 -44.87 52.34 -6.11
C ARG A 792 -44.44 53.02 -4.80
N LEU A 793 -43.40 53.84 -4.84
CA LEU A 793 -42.97 54.63 -3.69
C LEU A 793 -44.07 55.56 -3.18
N LEU A 794 -44.71 56.28 -4.10
CA LEU A 794 -45.78 57.22 -3.77
C LEU A 794 -47.05 56.50 -3.29
N ALA A 795 -47.37 55.34 -3.86
CA ALA A 795 -48.51 54.55 -3.42
C ALA A 795 -48.31 53.91 -2.02
N SER A 796 -47.07 53.54 -1.69
CA SER A 796 -46.75 52.86 -0.43
C SER A 796 -46.61 53.80 0.76
N ASN A 797 -46.20 55.06 0.52
CA ASN A 797 -45.87 56.01 1.58
C ASN A 797 -46.76 57.25 1.57
N PRO A 798 -47.75 57.32 2.47
CA PRO A 798 -48.59 58.48 2.55
C PRO A 798 -47.79 59.72 2.97
N GLY A 799 -47.99 60.85 2.28
CA GLY A 799 -47.27 62.11 2.54
C GLY A 799 -45.86 62.23 1.91
N ALA A 800 -45.38 61.23 1.18
CA ALA A 800 -44.06 61.27 0.53
C ALA A 800 -43.92 62.43 -0.48
N TYR A 801 -45.02 62.85 -1.11
CA TYR A 801 -45.05 63.95 -2.09
C TYR A 801 -44.58 65.29 -1.51
N ARG A 802 -44.65 65.49 -0.19
CA ARG A 802 -44.14 66.71 0.47
C ARG A 802 -42.62 66.86 0.31
N LYS A 803 -41.90 65.75 0.13
CA LYS A 803 -40.44 65.71 -0.09
C LYS A 803 -40.05 65.72 -1.59
N SER A 804 -40.77 66.51 -2.41
CA SER A 804 -40.56 66.63 -3.87
C SER A 804 -39.08 66.70 -4.31
N ALA A 805 -38.26 67.55 -3.70
CA ALA A 805 -36.84 67.68 -4.06
C ALA A 805 -36.04 66.37 -3.90
N ARG A 806 -36.32 65.58 -2.84
CA ARG A 806 -35.63 64.30 -2.60
C ARG A 806 -36.06 63.22 -3.59
N ILE A 807 -37.33 63.23 -4.02
CA ILE A 807 -37.86 62.27 -5.00
C ILE A 807 -37.34 62.58 -6.41
N ILE A 808 -37.16 63.87 -6.73
CA ILE A 808 -36.51 64.29 -7.98
C ILE A 808 -35.02 63.89 -7.98
N ASP A 809 -34.31 64.09 -6.86
CA ASP A 809 -32.93 63.61 -6.71
C ASP A 809 -32.83 62.08 -6.87
N LEU A 810 -33.76 61.33 -6.26
CA LEU A 810 -33.87 59.88 -6.42
C LEU A 810 -34.08 59.47 -7.88
N ALA A 811 -34.96 60.16 -8.62
CA ALA A 811 -35.18 59.91 -10.04
C ALA A 811 -33.90 60.12 -10.86
N LYS A 812 -33.14 61.19 -10.57
CA LYS A 812 -31.84 61.46 -11.19
C LYS A 812 -30.82 60.37 -10.86
N LYS A 813 -30.78 59.89 -9.61
CA LYS A 813 -29.88 58.81 -9.17
C LYS A 813 -30.21 57.45 -9.79
N LEU A 814 -31.49 57.18 -10.06
CA LEU A 814 -31.95 56.03 -10.86
C LEU A 814 -31.56 56.16 -12.35
N GLY A 815 -30.67 57.07 -12.75
CA GLY A 815 -30.18 57.18 -14.12
C GLY A 815 -31.18 57.78 -15.11
N LEU A 816 -32.24 58.45 -14.64
CA LEU A 816 -33.20 59.18 -15.47
C LEU A 816 -32.70 60.61 -15.81
N GLN A 817 -31.37 60.81 -15.81
CA GLN A 817 -30.72 62.14 -15.89
C GLN A 817 -30.89 62.83 -17.25
N ASN A 818 -31.10 62.05 -18.31
CA ASN A 818 -31.07 62.55 -19.69
C ASN A 818 -32.43 62.94 -20.25
N ASP A 819 -33.50 62.91 -19.45
CA ASP A 819 -34.85 63.15 -19.94
C ASP A 819 -35.62 64.13 -19.05
N LYS A 820 -35.64 65.40 -19.44
CA LYS A 820 -36.47 66.45 -18.80
C LYS A 820 -37.96 66.07 -18.78
N THR A 821 -38.42 65.20 -19.68
CA THR A 821 -39.80 64.66 -19.64
C THR A 821 -40.02 63.80 -18.41
N THR A 822 -38.99 63.08 -17.96
CA THR A 822 -39.08 62.22 -16.78
C THR A 822 -39.19 63.05 -15.50
N GLU A 823 -38.49 64.17 -15.39
CA GLU A 823 -38.65 65.10 -14.25
C GLU A 823 -40.09 65.66 -14.17
N ILE A 824 -40.66 66.05 -15.33
CA ILE A 824 -42.05 66.52 -15.44
C ILE A 824 -43.04 65.39 -15.11
N ARG A 825 -42.78 64.15 -15.55
CA ARG A 825 -43.59 62.97 -15.19
C ARG A 825 -43.58 62.73 -13.68
N VAL A 826 -42.40 62.76 -13.05
CA VAL A 826 -42.27 62.57 -11.59
C VAL A 826 -43.00 63.67 -10.83
N LEU A 827 -42.89 64.93 -11.25
CA LEU A 827 -43.65 66.03 -10.65
C LEU A 827 -45.16 65.89 -10.80
N ASN A 828 -45.64 65.39 -11.94
CA ASN A 828 -47.05 65.07 -12.14
C ASN A 828 -47.50 63.88 -11.28
N MET A 829 -46.67 62.85 -11.10
CA MET A 829 -46.97 61.75 -10.18
C MET A 829 -47.05 62.24 -8.73
N LEU A 830 -46.20 63.20 -8.34
CA LEU A 830 -46.23 63.85 -7.03
C LEU A 830 -47.50 64.68 -6.82
N SER A 831 -47.95 65.43 -7.84
CA SER A 831 -49.20 66.20 -7.75
C SER A 831 -50.42 65.27 -7.69
N ALA A 832 -50.45 64.20 -8.49
CA ALA A 832 -51.50 63.18 -8.43
C ALA A 832 -51.55 62.46 -7.07
N ALA A 833 -50.40 62.17 -6.45
CA ALA A 833 -50.33 61.58 -5.12
C ALA A 833 -50.84 62.55 -4.03
N ALA A 834 -50.46 63.83 -4.11
CA ALA A 834 -50.98 64.87 -3.19
C ALA A 834 -52.51 64.99 -3.30
N LEU A 835 -53.04 64.90 -4.53
CA LEU A 835 -54.47 64.92 -4.79
C LEU A 835 -55.21 63.71 -4.20
N ALA A 836 -54.62 62.51 -4.27
CA ALA A 836 -55.20 61.30 -3.69
C ALA A 836 -55.37 61.35 -2.16
N GLU A 837 -54.53 62.15 -1.49
CA GLU A 837 -54.56 62.39 -0.04
C GLU A 837 -55.32 63.66 0.38
N GLU A 838 -55.96 64.35 -0.57
CA GLU A 838 -56.72 65.58 -0.32
C GLU A 838 -55.84 66.78 0.11
N ASP A 839 -54.51 66.75 -0.16
CA ASP A 839 -53.59 67.89 0.05
C ASP A 839 -53.54 68.79 -1.19
N TYR A 840 -54.62 69.56 -1.36
CA TYR A 840 -54.83 70.40 -2.55
C TYR A 840 -53.80 71.53 -2.69
N GLU A 841 -53.29 72.07 -1.57
CA GLU A 841 -52.31 73.16 -1.59
C GLU A 841 -50.96 72.70 -2.13
N THR A 842 -50.50 71.53 -1.67
CA THR A 842 -49.25 70.95 -2.17
C THR A 842 -49.39 70.54 -3.63
N SER A 843 -50.55 70.00 -4.02
CA SER A 843 -50.86 69.67 -5.42
C SER A 843 -50.87 70.91 -6.32
N TYR A 844 -51.46 72.03 -5.88
CA TYR A 844 -51.46 73.30 -6.62
C TYR A 844 -50.04 73.82 -6.85
N ARG A 845 -49.20 73.83 -5.81
CA ARG A 845 -47.81 74.27 -5.91
C ARG A 845 -47.00 73.42 -6.87
N LEU A 846 -47.19 72.10 -6.85
CA LEU A 846 -46.51 71.17 -7.76
C LEU A 846 -46.97 71.36 -9.21
N CYS A 847 -48.27 71.55 -9.46
CA CYS A 847 -48.82 71.83 -10.79
C CYS A 847 -48.31 73.17 -11.36
N LYS A 848 -48.14 74.19 -10.52
CA LYS A 848 -47.53 75.46 -10.92
C LYS A 848 -46.06 75.28 -11.30
N ASN A 849 -45.31 74.52 -10.50
CA ASN A 849 -43.91 74.20 -10.78
C ASN A 849 -43.73 73.37 -12.07
N THR A 850 -44.63 72.43 -12.36
CA THR A 850 -44.60 71.69 -13.64
C THR A 850 -44.83 72.62 -14.81
N LEU A 851 -45.77 73.57 -14.71
CA LEU A 851 -46.05 74.51 -15.78
C LEU A 851 -44.85 75.42 -16.05
N THR A 852 -44.20 75.95 -15.01
CA THR A 852 -43.01 76.80 -15.18
C THR A 852 -41.88 76.02 -15.85
N GLN A 853 -41.63 74.78 -15.43
CA GLN A 853 -40.60 73.94 -16.05
C GLN A 853 -40.93 73.58 -17.50
N VAL A 854 -42.19 73.33 -17.84
CA VAL A 854 -42.62 73.07 -19.23
C VAL A 854 -42.41 74.30 -20.10
N LEU A 855 -42.83 75.48 -19.65
CA LEU A 855 -42.68 76.74 -20.40
C LEU A 855 -41.21 77.13 -20.59
N GLU A 856 -40.35 76.92 -19.58
CA GLU A 856 -38.91 77.14 -19.68
C GLU A 856 -38.25 76.13 -20.62
N SER A 857 -38.70 74.87 -20.62
CA SER A 857 -38.16 73.79 -21.46
C SER A 857 -38.66 73.83 -22.92
N GLU A 858 -39.67 74.63 -23.25
CA GLU A 858 -40.21 74.75 -24.61
C GLU A 858 -39.14 75.23 -25.62
N ALA A 859 -38.17 76.03 -25.15
CA ALA A 859 -37.09 76.59 -25.96
C ALA A 859 -35.95 75.59 -26.27
N GLU A 860 -35.71 74.59 -25.41
CA GLU A 860 -34.50 73.76 -25.46
C GLU A 860 -34.71 72.39 -26.12
N ILE A 861 -35.95 71.91 -26.23
CA ILE A 861 -36.25 70.57 -26.75
C ILE A 861 -36.61 70.66 -28.24
N HIS A 862 -36.01 69.84 -29.11
CA HIS A 862 -36.32 69.82 -30.56
C HIS A 862 -37.32 68.71 -30.98
N ASN A 863 -37.62 67.75 -30.11
CA ASN A 863 -38.52 66.65 -30.42
C ASN A 863 -40.00 67.04 -30.22
N SER A 864 -40.79 67.10 -31.30
CA SER A 864 -42.20 67.49 -31.28
C SER A 864 -43.12 66.52 -30.53
N LYS A 865 -42.79 65.21 -30.53
CA LYS A 865 -43.59 64.19 -29.82
C LYS A 865 -43.46 64.34 -28.30
N LEU A 866 -42.25 64.56 -27.80
CA LEU A 866 -42.00 64.76 -26.37
C LEU A 866 -42.65 66.05 -25.86
N LYS A 867 -42.69 67.11 -26.69
CA LYS A 867 -43.43 68.35 -26.35
C LYS A 867 -44.92 68.12 -26.22
N ALA A 868 -45.52 67.36 -27.13
CA ALA A 868 -46.94 67.04 -27.07
C ALA A 868 -47.28 66.24 -25.80
N GLU A 869 -46.47 65.24 -25.47
CA GLU A 869 -46.65 64.41 -24.28
C GLU A 869 -46.48 65.20 -22.97
N MET A 870 -45.47 66.08 -22.86
CA MET A 870 -45.30 66.96 -21.70
C MET A 870 -46.51 67.87 -21.47
N LYS A 871 -47.04 68.45 -22.55
CA LYS A 871 -48.23 69.30 -22.50
C LYS A 871 -49.44 68.47 -22.09
N GLU A 872 -49.57 67.27 -22.64
CA GLU A 872 -50.66 66.34 -22.37
C GLU A 872 -50.76 65.99 -20.88
N ILE A 873 -49.65 65.55 -20.30
CA ILE A 873 -49.59 65.17 -18.88
C ILE A 873 -49.88 66.37 -17.99
N THR A 874 -49.32 67.54 -18.31
CA THR A 874 -49.43 68.73 -17.45
C THR A 874 -50.82 69.40 -17.51
N TRP A 875 -51.45 69.50 -18.70
CA TRP A 875 -52.81 70.05 -18.78
C TRP A 875 -53.80 69.13 -18.06
N SER A 876 -53.63 67.81 -18.19
CA SER A 876 -54.50 66.81 -17.58
C SER A 876 -54.50 66.94 -16.06
N SER A 877 -53.32 66.98 -15.42
CA SER A 877 -53.18 67.17 -13.97
C SER A 877 -53.79 68.51 -13.49
N CYS A 878 -53.52 69.62 -14.19
CA CYS A 878 -54.07 70.94 -13.84
C CYS A 878 -55.60 71.00 -13.97
N PHE A 879 -56.15 70.42 -15.04
CA PHE A 879 -57.59 70.37 -15.29
C PHE A 879 -58.32 69.53 -14.23
N GLN A 880 -57.75 68.38 -13.86
CA GLN A 880 -58.31 67.48 -12.85
C GLN A 880 -58.40 68.14 -11.48
N LEU A 881 -57.34 68.84 -11.05
CA LEU A 881 -57.33 69.57 -9.78
C LEU A 881 -58.32 70.75 -9.78
N GLY A 882 -58.41 71.50 -10.89
CA GLY A 882 -59.31 72.64 -11.02
C GLY A 882 -60.81 72.28 -11.05
N LYS A 883 -61.15 71.12 -11.64
CA LYS A 883 -62.53 70.63 -11.76
C LYS A 883 -63.13 70.16 -10.43
N LEU A 884 -62.33 69.83 -9.42
CA LEU A 884 -62.82 69.23 -8.17
C LEU A 884 -63.59 70.22 -7.29
N ASP A 885 -64.90 69.97 -7.14
CA ASP A 885 -65.78 70.81 -6.32
C ASP A 885 -65.44 70.81 -4.82
N VAL A 886 -64.71 69.80 -4.35
CA VAL A 886 -64.29 69.63 -2.95
C VAL A 886 -63.19 70.62 -2.55
N TYR A 887 -62.41 71.13 -3.50
CA TYR A 887 -61.37 72.10 -3.20
C TYR A 887 -62.00 73.49 -2.98
N THR A 888 -61.83 74.01 -1.77
CA THR A 888 -62.52 75.20 -1.24
C THR A 888 -62.00 76.52 -1.83
N ASP A 889 -60.72 76.58 -2.20
CA ASP A 889 -60.09 77.78 -2.76
C ASP A 889 -60.39 77.94 -4.25
N LYS A 890 -61.45 78.71 -4.53
CA LYS A 890 -61.96 78.93 -5.90
C LYS A 890 -60.99 79.73 -6.76
N THR A 891 -60.23 80.64 -6.17
CA THR A 891 -59.25 81.48 -6.87
C THR A 891 -58.14 80.62 -7.45
N LYS A 892 -57.57 79.73 -6.62
CA LYS A 892 -56.55 78.77 -7.07
C LYS A 892 -57.09 77.76 -8.08
N ARG A 893 -58.36 77.34 -7.96
CA ARG A 893 -59.02 76.49 -8.97
C ARG A 893 -59.19 77.18 -10.32
N LEU A 894 -59.58 78.45 -10.34
CA LEU A 894 -59.66 79.24 -11.56
C LEU A 894 -58.28 79.42 -12.19
N GLU A 895 -57.25 79.65 -11.38
CA GLU A 895 -55.86 79.70 -11.85
C GLU A 895 -55.41 78.36 -12.46
N LEU A 896 -55.71 77.22 -11.85
CA LEU A 896 -55.37 75.90 -12.40
C LEU A 896 -56.08 75.59 -13.71
N LEU A 897 -57.36 75.95 -13.82
CA LEU A 897 -58.11 75.80 -15.07
C LEU A 897 -57.56 76.75 -16.15
N ALA A 898 -57.14 77.97 -15.78
CA ALA A 898 -56.46 78.89 -16.69
C ALA A 898 -55.09 78.32 -17.15
N MET A 899 -54.31 77.75 -16.23
CA MET A 899 -53.05 77.05 -16.54
C MET A 899 -53.28 75.86 -17.48
N ALA A 900 -54.36 75.10 -17.27
CA ALA A 900 -54.74 74.01 -18.17
C ALA A 900 -55.16 74.52 -19.56
N LEU A 901 -55.82 75.68 -19.68
CA LEU A 901 -56.19 76.29 -20.96
C LEU A 901 -54.98 76.71 -21.80
N VAL A 902 -53.88 77.12 -21.16
CA VAL A 902 -52.62 77.48 -21.86
C VAL A 902 -51.99 76.26 -22.56
N LEU A 903 -52.12 75.07 -21.98
CA LEU A 903 -51.48 73.85 -22.47
C LEU A 903 -52.43 72.88 -23.22
N CYS A 904 -53.73 73.14 -23.23
CA CYS A 904 -54.76 72.22 -23.71
C CYS A 904 -54.67 71.93 -25.23
N PRO A 905 -54.84 70.67 -25.67
CA PRO A 905 -55.05 70.35 -27.08
C PRO A 905 -56.40 70.90 -27.58
N ALA A 906 -56.47 71.23 -28.88
CA ALA A 906 -57.65 71.89 -29.48
C ALA A 906 -58.97 71.12 -29.24
N ASP A 907 -58.90 69.78 -29.19
CA ASP A 907 -60.06 68.89 -29.05
C ASP A 907 -60.73 68.95 -27.67
N ARG A 908 -60.00 69.33 -26.60
CA ARG A 908 -60.48 69.36 -25.21
C ARG A 908 -60.71 70.77 -24.66
N LEU A 909 -60.53 71.80 -25.50
CA LEU A 909 -60.68 73.20 -25.11
C LEU A 909 -62.11 73.52 -24.64
N SER A 910 -63.11 72.96 -25.31
CA SER A 910 -64.53 73.16 -25.01
C SER A 910 -64.92 72.65 -23.63
N GLU A 911 -64.41 71.48 -23.23
CA GLU A 911 -64.62 70.89 -21.91
C GLU A 911 -63.98 71.73 -20.80
N ASN A 912 -62.75 72.21 -21.03
CA ASN A 912 -62.03 73.02 -20.05
C ASN A 912 -62.69 74.41 -19.86
N LEU A 913 -63.06 75.08 -20.96
CA LEU A 913 -63.78 76.35 -20.92
C LEU A 913 -65.15 76.23 -20.23
N ALA A 914 -65.86 75.11 -20.42
CA ALA A 914 -67.13 74.86 -19.74
C ALA A 914 -66.96 74.71 -18.22
N ALA A 915 -65.91 74.00 -17.79
CA ALA A 915 -65.57 73.87 -16.37
C ALA A 915 -65.16 75.22 -15.75
N TRP A 916 -64.37 76.02 -16.47
CA TRP A 916 -63.94 77.35 -16.04
C TRP A 916 -65.13 78.31 -15.87
N ARG A 917 -66.00 78.44 -16.88
CA ARG A 917 -67.20 79.30 -16.83
C ARG A 917 -68.18 78.89 -15.72
N LYS A 918 -68.32 77.59 -15.47
CA LYS A 918 -69.18 77.08 -14.38
C LYS A 918 -68.63 77.51 -13.01
N LEU A 919 -67.30 77.46 -12.83
CA LEU A 919 -66.67 77.87 -11.57
C LEU A 919 -66.65 79.39 -11.42
N GLU A 920 -66.40 80.14 -12.50
CA GLU A 920 -66.45 81.61 -12.55
C GLU A 920 -67.83 82.12 -12.13
N ALA A 921 -68.91 81.61 -12.75
CA ALA A 921 -70.27 81.99 -12.39
C ALA A 921 -70.65 81.64 -10.93
N VAL A 922 -70.02 80.61 -10.33
CA VAL A 922 -70.20 80.25 -8.91
C VAL A 922 -69.36 81.15 -7.99
N ALA A 923 -68.17 81.56 -8.41
CA ALA A 923 -67.32 82.50 -7.67
C ALA A 923 -67.91 83.91 -7.68
N GLU A 924 -68.42 84.39 -8.82
CA GLU A 924 -69.11 85.67 -8.97
C GLU A 924 -70.36 85.75 -8.08
N ARG A 925 -71.22 84.73 -8.12
CA ARG A 925 -72.45 84.66 -7.30
C ARG A 925 -72.20 84.65 -5.79
N GLU A 926 -71.02 84.22 -5.34
CA GLU A 926 -70.65 84.23 -3.92
C GLU A 926 -69.86 85.48 -3.51
N ALA A 927 -69.04 86.03 -4.41
CA ALA A 927 -68.47 87.37 -4.25
C ALA A 927 -69.57 88.44 -4.10
N ASP A 928 -70.67 88.28 -4.84
CA ASP A 928 -71.87 89.10 -4.72
C ASP A 928 -72.66 88.89 -3.40
N LYS A 929 -72.45 87.76 -2.70
CA LYS A 929 -73.07 87.46 -1.39
C LYS A 929 -72.21 87.85 -0.18
N HIS A 930 -70.92 88.08 -0.36
CA HIS A 930 -69.97 88.45 0.71
C HIS A 930 -69.36 89.84 0.53
N SER A 931 -69.89 90.66 -0.37
CA SER A 931 -69.53 92.07 -0.48
C SER A 931 -70.18 92.92 0.62
N LEU A 932 -69.45 93.07 1.73
CA LEU A 932 -69.16 94.33 2.45
C LEU A 932 -68.08 94.06 3.52
N PRO A 933 -67.12 94.96 3.76
CA PRO A 933 -65.91 95.09 2.94
C PRO A 933 -64.62 94.80 3.75
N SER A 934 -63.66 94.09 3.17
CA SER A 934 -62.23 94.30 3.48
C SER A 934 -61.32 93.77 2.35
N SER A 935 -60.53 94.72 1.86
CA SER A 935 -59.31 94.61 1.04
C SER A 935 -58.71 93.21 0.80
N SER A 936 -58.77 92.73 -0.45
CA SER A 936 -57.68 92.02 -1.14
C SER A 936 -57.88 92.04 -2.66
N SER A 937 -57.86 93.23 -3.26
CA SER A 937 -57.90 93.44 -4.71
C SER A 937 -56.53 93.21 -5.38
N GLY A 938 -55.93 92.05 -5.16
CA GLY A 938 -54.60 91.75 -5.69
C GLY A 938 -54.45 90.29 -6.05
N ASN A 939 -55.02 89.89 -7.20
CA ASN A 939 -54.56 88.69 -7.96
C ASN A 939 -55.28 88.51 -9.31
N TRP A 940 -56.40 89.20 -9.57
CA TRP A 940 -57.17 89.06 -10.82
C TRP A 940 -56.44 89.58 -12.07
N ASP A 941 -55.57 90.59 -11.94
CA ASP A 941 -54.80 91.15 -13.07
C ASP A 941 -53.67 90.22 -13.55
N THR A 942 -53.20 89.29 -12.73
CA THR A 942 -52.17 88.30 -13.12
C THR A 942 -52.73 87.17 -13.99
N VAL A 943 -53.99 86.78 -13.76
CA VAL A 943 -54.67 85.69 -14.49
C VAL A 943 -55.13 86.16 -15.87
N THR A 944 -55.59 87.40 -15.99
CA THR A 944 -55.97 88.02 -17.27
C THR A 944 -54.77 88.21 -18.19
N ASN A 945 -53.61 88.60 -17.65
CA ASN A 945 -52.37 88.74 -18.41
C ASN A 945 -51.81 87.40 -18.93
N LEU A 946 -51.94 86.30 -18.18
CA LEU A 946 -51.54 84.95 -18.61
C LEU A 946 -52.43 84.38 -19.73
N LEU A 947 -53.72 84.67 -19.70
CA LEU A 947 -54.65 84.29 -20.77
C LEU A 947 -54.44 85.11 -22.05
N GLN A 948 -54.07 86.39 -21.93
CA GLN A 948 -53.83 87.27 -23.08
C GLN A 948 -52.61 86.84 -23.92
N SER A 949 -51.57 86.28 -23.29
CA SER A 949 -50.38 85.81 -24.01
C SER A 949 -50.62 84.48 -24.76
N GLY A 950 -51.37 83.53 -24.18
CA GLY A 950 -51.70 82.25 -24.80
C GLY A 950 -52.74 82.34 -25.93
N LEU A 951 -53.73 83.24 -25.80
CA LEU A 951 -54.77 83.44 -26.81
C LEU A 951 -54.27 84.09 -28.10
N GLN A 952 -53.10 84.74 -28.09
CA GLN A 952 -52.53 85.37 -29.28
C GLN A 952 -51.95 84.34 -30.27
N GLY A 953 -51.48 83.18 -29.80
CA GLY A 953 -50.89 82.12 -30.64
C GLY A 953 -51.92 81.24 -31.35
N GLN A 954 -53.08 80.98 -30.74
CA GLN A 954 -54.11 80.09 -31.32
C GLN A 954 -55.16 80.81 -32.17
N ARG A 955 -55.30 82.14 -32.06
CA ARG A 955 -56.21 82.94 -32.91
C ARG A 955 -55.85 82.92 -34.40
N ASN A 956 -54.62 82.55 -34.76
CA ASN A 956 -54.21 82.44 -36.16
C ASN A 956 -54.64 81.10 -36.81
N LEU A 957 -54.97 80.07 -36.03
CA LEU A 957 -55.41 78.77 -36.55
C LEU A 957 -56.94 78.66 -36.67
N ALA A 958 -57.67 79.31 -35.76
CA ALA A 958 -59.14 79.36 -35.76
C ALA A 958 -59.72 80.19 -36.93
N LYS A 959 -58.89 80.95 -37.64
CA LYS A 959 -59.26 81.68 -38.86
C LYS A 959 -59.15 80.85 -40.14
N LEU A 960 -58.62 79.61 -40.07
CA LEU A 960 -58.35 78.77 -41.23
C LEU A 960 -59.32 77.58 -41.37
N LEU A 961 -60.15 77.30 -40.37
CA LEU A 961 -61.00 76.10 -40.29
C LEU A 961 -62.50 76.42 -40.16
N SER A 962 -62.93 77.64 -40.48
CA SER A 962 -64.33 78.08 -40.35
C SER A 962 -65.10 78.13 -41.68
N ASP A 963 -64.63 77.47 -42.73
CA ASP A 963 -65.40 77.26 -43.96
C ASP A 963 -65.78 75.79 -44.11
N GLU A 964 -67.09 75.56 -44.27
CA GLU A 964 -67.79 74.31 -44.58
C GLU A 964 -68.34 73.47 -43.40
N ALA A 965 -69.59 73.81 -43.04
CA ALA A 965 -70.78 72.95 -42.88
C ALA A 965 -70.57 71.42 -42.79
N GLY A 966 -71.29 70.65 -41.99
CA GLY A 966 -72.60 70.82 -41.36
C GLY A 966 -73.34 69.47 -41.37
N ASN A 967 -74.03 69.15 -40.26
CA ASN A 967 -75.17 68.23 -40.11
C ASN A 967 -75.00 66.70 -40.32
N LEU A 968 -75.23 65.89 -39.26
CA LEU A 968 -76.44 65.05 -39.03
C LEU A 968 -76.25 63.93 -37.96
N ILE A 969 -76.96 64.08 -36.84
CA ILE A 969 -77.93 63.16 -36.21
C ILE A 969 -77.53 61.70 -35.77
N SER A 970 -77.64 61.50 -34.44
CA SER A 970 -78.30 60.41 -33.68
C SER A 970 -77.54 59.22 -33.06
N ASN A 971 -77.81 59.09 -31.74
CA ASN A 971 -78.26 57.89 -31.01
C ASN A 971 -77.31 56.70 -30.82
N LYS A 972 -76.85 56.48 -29.57
CA LYS A 972 -77.54 55.67 -28.53
C LYS A 972 -76.63 55.44 -27.31
N GLU A 973 -77.20 55.63 -26.12
CA GLU A 973 -76.69 55.13 -24.84
C GLU A 973 -76.74 53.59 -24.78
N PRO A 974 -75.95 52.98 -23.88
CA PRO A 974 -76.44 51.85 -23.11
C PRO A 974 -76.33 52.10 -21.59
N THR A 975 -77.51 52.14 -20.98
CA THR A 975 -77.93 51.58 -19.68
C THR A 975 -76.88 51.32 -18.58
N GLN A 976 -77.02 52.11 -17.52
CA GLN A 976 -76.62 51.79 -16.14
C GLN A 976 -77.43 50.63 -15.56
N ALA A 977 -76.74 49.61 -15.07
CA ALA A 977 -77.19 48.84 -13.92
C ALA A 977 -75.96 48.27 -13.18
N GLN A 978 -75.99 48.37 -11.85
CA GLN A 978 -75.03 47.86 -10.86
C GLN A 978 -73.79 48.73 -10.59
N ALA A 979 -73.96 49.82 -9.82
CA ALA A 979 -72.88 50.38 -9.00
C ALA A 979 -73.44 51.18 -7.80
N ASP A 980 -74.40 50.62 -7.07
CA ASP A 980 -74.74 51.14 -5.74
C ASP A 980 -73.93 50.38 -4.68
N LYS A 981 -73.10 51.15 -3.93
CA LYS A 981 -72.21 50.80 -2.81
C LYS A 981 -70.69 50.76 -3.11
N MET A 982 -70.13 51.88 -3.58
CA MET A 982 -68.73 52.23 -3.26
C MET A 982 -68.67 53.70 -2.81
N ARG A 983 -67.89 54.02 -1.77
CA ARG A 983 -67.77 55.40 -1.27
C ARG A 983 -67.06 56.24 -2.34
N LYS A 984 -67.46 57.51 -2.54
CA LYS A 984 -66.84 58.44 -3.51
C LYS A 984 -65.30 58.55 -3.38
N ARG A 985 -64.78 58.35 -2.16
CA ARG A 985 -63.34 58.25 -1.84
C ARG A 985 -62.64 57.08 -2.54
N ASP A 986 -63.29 55.92 -2.61
CA ASP A 986 -62.74 54.72 -3.26
C ASP A 986 -62.78 54.86 -4.79
N LEU A 987 -63.75 55.60 -5.32
CA LEU A 987 -63.82 55.95 -6.74
C LEU A 987 -62.66 56.85 -7.16
N LEU A 988 -62.34 57.87 -6.35
CA LEU A 988 -61.19 58.77 -6.54
C LEU A 988 -59.86 58.02 -6.42
N LYS A 989 -59.70 57.14 -5.43
CA LYS A 989 -58.53 56.26 -5.30
C LYS A 989 -58.36 55.32 -6.49
N ASN A 990 -59.46 54.76 -7.00
CA ASN A 990 -59.44 53.87 -8.17
C ASN A 990 -59.13 54.64 -9.46
N THR A 991 -59.64 55.86 -9.64
CA THR A 991 -59.29 56.70 -10.79
C THR A 991 -57.84 57.17 -10.72
N VAL A 992 -57.34 57.58 -9.54
CA VAL A 992 -55.94 58.00 -9.39
C VAL A 992 -54.98 56.81 -9.52
N SER A 993 -55.36 55.61 -9.06
CA SER A 993 -54.59 54.39 -9.35
C SER A 993 -54.56 54.09 -10.84
N LYS A 994 -55.69 54.17 -11.54
CA LYS A 994 -55.75 53.95 -13.00
C LYS A 994 -54.93 54.99 -13.79
N TRP A 995 -54.57 56.12 -13.19
CA TRP A 995 -53.79 57.19 -13.82
C TRP A 995 -52.32 57.16 -13.42
N LEU A 996 -51.98 56.44 -12.34
CA LEU A 996 -50.60 56.20 -11.89
C LEU A 996 -49.99 54.93 -12.50
N PHE A 997 -50.82 54.01 -13.04
CA PHE A 997 -50.41 52.64 -13.39
C PHE A 997 -50.77 52.16 -14.82
N ASP A 998 -51.40 52.98 -15.66
CA ASP A 998 -51.59 52.73 -17.12
C ASP A 998 -50.70 53.65 -17.97
#